data_AF-A0A2H0R014-F1
#
_entry.id   AF-A0A2H0R014-F1
#
_cell.length_a   1.000
_cell.length_b   1.000
_cell.length_c   1.000
_cell.angle_alpha   90.00
_cell.angle_beta   90.00
_cell.angle_gamma   90.00
#
_symmetry.space_group_name_H-M   'P 1'
#
loop_
_entity.id
_entity.type
_entity.pdbx_description
1 polymer ?
#
loop_
_entity_poly.entity_id
_entity_poly.type
_entity_poly.pdbx_seq_one_letter_code
_entity_poly.pdbx_strand_id
1 'polypeptide(L)'
;MIRPRLIPCILLKNGLIVRSQLFKTHQIIGNPVSTIHRLSNWNVDELILLDISDDDYHDLRRDDMHVKYAGSTSLDVLKQISEVCFMPLAFGGRIRNIEDIKVRLANGADKCVINTRAVQNPELIKQGAKDFGSQCIVVNIDVLQHEDGKREVYINGGKNATGLDPVRWAKEVENYGAGEIFLNSIDRDGTGTGYDLELIKLVSDSVSIPVIACGGVGTYSDFVKGIKEGNASAVSAANIFHFFELSYPFAKKKCIEAGINMRKVRLDSKWFPREPEYDLNQRDERLAKRMSKAQVINTASAEIRSEYSNIIGKSAGWCSSCVYPAINAAPMSFDDDGVCMGCRTSGNKRDITASEWDERKQILIDIIERGRCKDGSRPDCVIGVSGGKDSYFQTHYIKNVLGYKPLLVTYYGNNYSEVGQRNLLRMKEVFDVDHVIYQPSVTVLKKLNRLGLKIMGDMNWHGHIGICTTPMKIAALHKIPTVIWGEHGYQDLCGQFSMNDFVEWTYRSRLEHYSRGYDWNYMVGLEGIKQSDMYIYQYPTDQEIYDLDLRGVYLSNFTYWEANEHTKTVIKEYGFETSNEQFDRTYRNMSNLDDIHENGVHDYLKYIKFGYGRCTDHATKDVRSGNMSRDKAIELIRHYDHVKPKDLKRWLEYTGMTEEEFDNISDTFRDTRVWWKDKDGWKKRNIWDDAA
;
A
#
# COMPACT_ATOMS: atom_id res chain seq x y z
N MET A 1 22.76 -23.91 -20.53
CA MET A 1 22.46 -23.82 -19.08
C MET A 1 21.28 -22.87 -18.91
N ILE A 2 20.18 -23.32 -18.33
CA ILE A 2 19.00 -22.47 -18.06
C ILE A 2 19.40 -21.45 -16.97
N ARG A 3 19.08 -20.17 -17.17
CA ARG A 3 19.40 -19.11 -16.21
C ARG A 3 18.44 -19.21 -15.01
N PRO A 4 18.90 -19.09 -13.75
CA PRO A 4 18.01 -18.99 -12.60
C PRO A 4 17.01 -17.82 -12.73
N ARG A 5 15.79 -18.01 -12.20
CA ARG A 5 14.71 -17.00 -12.21
C ARG A 5 14.48 -16.44 -10.80
N LEU A 6 14.13 -15.15 -10.73
CA LEU A 6 13.60 -14.51 -9.52
C LEU A 6 12.10 -14.26 -9.70
N ILE A 7 11.27 -14.78 -8.80
CA ILE A 7 9.82 -14.87 -9.01
C ILE A 7 9.06 -14.22 -7.85
N PRO A 8 8.41 -13.06 -8.04
CA PRO A 8 7.44 -12.55 -7.08
C PRO A 8 6.26 -13.52 -6.91
N CYS A 9 5.90 -13.80 -5.66
CA CYS A 9 4.69 -14.53 -5.30
C CYS A 9 3.67 -13.53 -4.74
N ILE A 10 2.48 -13.46 -5.34
CA ILE A 10 1.42 -12.52 -4.96
C ILE A 10 0.22 -13.31 -4.46
N LEU A 11 -0.25 -12.98 -3.25
CA LEU A 11 -1.43 -13.62 -2.67
C LEU A 11 -2.65 -12.73 -2.87
N LEU A 12 -3.73 -13.30 -3.38
CA LEU A 12 -5.02 -12.65 -3.49
C LEU A 12 -5.98 -13.21 -2.44
N LYS A 13 -6.65 -12.30 -1.72
CA LYS A 13 -7.78 -12.63 -0.85
C LYS A 13 -8.92 -11.67 -1.16
N ASN A 14 -10.05 -12.24 -1.57
CA ASN A 14 -11.26 -11.54 -2.02
C ASN A 14 -10.93 -10.49 -3.10
N GLY A 15 -10.00 -10.84 -4.00
CA GLY A 15 -9.49 -10.02 -5.10
C GLY A 15 -8.40 -9.02 -4.74
N LEU A 16 -8.20 -8.73 -3.47
CA LEU A 16 -7.20 -7.77 -3.06
C LEU A 16 -5.88 -8.47 -2.75
N ILE A 17 -4.78 -7.79 -3.00
CA ILE A 17 -3.47 -8.30 -2.61
C ILE A 17 -3.37 -8.28 -1.09
N VAL A 18 -2.92 -9.39 -0.53
CA VAL A 18 -2.62 -9.49 0.89
C VAL A 18 -1.16 -9.86 1.12
N ARG A 19 -0.60 -9.35 2.21
CA ARG A 19 0.60 -9.96 2.81
C ARG A 19 0.20 -11.15 3.67
N SER A 20 1.07 -12.15 3.79
CA SER A 20 0.93 -13.31 4.69
C SER A 20 2.00 -13.27 5.77
N GLN A 21 1.65 -13.77 6.95
CA GLN A 21 2.59 -14.15 7.99
C GLN A 21 2.14 -15.50 8.58
N LEU A 22 3.00 -16.51 8.49
CA LEU A 22 2.78 -17.87 9.03
C LEU A 22 1.43 -18.48 8.61
N PHE A 23 0.93 -18.17 7.40
CA PHE A 23 -0.36 -18.64 6.87
C PHE A 23 -1.60 -18.25 7.70
N LYS A 24 -1.45 -17.35 8.68
CA LYS A 24 -2.52 -16.98 9.63
C LYS A 24 -2.97 -15.54 9.43
N THR A 25 -2.03 -14.60 9.46
CA THR A 25 -2.35 -13.18 9.42
C THR A 25 -2.27 -12.67 7.99
N HIS A 26 -3.40 -12.14 7.50
CA HIS A 26 -3.52 -11.60 6.15
C HIS A 26 -3.98 -10.15 6.19
N GLN A 27 -3.12 -9.22 5.77
CA GLN A 27 -3.43 -7.79 5.71
C GLN A 27 -3.51 -7.35 4.26
N ILE A 28 -4.55 -6.59 3.93
CA ILE A 28 -4.78 -6.07 2.58
C ILE A 28 -3.78 -4.95 2.30
N ILE A 29 -2.98 -5.10 1.25
CA ILE A 29 -1.91 -4.17 0.89
C ILE A 29 -2.12 -3.47 -0.45
N GLY A 30 -3.17 -3.78 -1.21
CA GLY A 30 -3.59 -2.99 -2.37
C GLY A 30 -4.26 -3.80 -3.47
N ASN A 31 -4.29 -3.23 -4.68
CA ASN A 31 -5.02 -3.81 -5.80
C ASN A 31 -4.08 -4.61 -6.74
N PRO A 32 -4.59 -5.69 -7.38
CA PRO A 32 -3.78 -6.57 -8.22
C PRO A 32 -3.20 -5.87 -9.45
N VAL A 33 -4.03 -5.14 -10.20
CA VAL A 33 -3.65 -4.62 -11.52
C VAL A 33 -2.46 -3.67 -11.45
N SER A 34 -2.50 -2.68 -10.56
CA SER A 34 -1.39 -1.73 -10.41
C SER A 34 -0.10 -2.39 -9.91
N THR A 35 -0.22 -3.41 -9.05
CA THR A 35 0.95 -4.18 -8.61
C THR A 35 1.55 -4.98 -9.76
N ILE A 36 0.72 -5.67 -10.55
CA ILE A 36 1.21 -6.45 -11.69
C ILE A 36 1.79 -5.54 -12.77
N HIS A 37 1.16 -4.40 -13.06
CA HIS A 37 1.70 -3.38 -13.96
C HIS A 37 3.11 -2.93 -13.53
N ARG A 38 3.31 -2.67 -12.23
CA ARG A 38 4.63 -2.35 -11.67
C ARG A 38 5.65 -3.50 -11.87
N LEU A 39 5.24 -4.73 -11.62
CA LEU A 39 6.12 -5.90 -11.83
C LEU A 39 6.47 -6.08 -13.32
N SER A 40 5.55 -5.77 -14.23
CA SER A 40 5.80 -5.76 -15.68
C SER A 40 6.79 -4.66 -16.06
N ASN A 41 6.63 -3.46 -15.51
CA ASN A 41 7.58 -2.34 -15.67
C ASN A 41 8.99 -2.69 -15.17
N TRP A 42 9.11 -3.45 -14.06
CA TRP A 42 10.39 -3.94 -13.55
C TRP A 42 10.99 -5.13 -14.31
N ASN A 43 10.34 -5.59 -15.40
CA ASN A 43 10.78 -6.70 -16.22
C ASN A 43 11.07 -7.96 -15.38
N VAL A 44 10.08 -8.30 -14.53
CA VAL A 44 10.10 -9.47 -13.67
C VAL A 44 10.24 -10.77 -14.48
N ASP A 45 10.93 -11.76 -13.92
CA ASP A 45 11.27 -12.94 -14.70
C ASP A 45 10.04 -13.81 -15.01
N GLU A 46 9.20 -13.98 -14.00
CA GLU A 46 7.97 -14.77 -13.96
C GLU A 46 7.18 -14.34 -12.71
N LEU A 47 5.86 -14.56 -12.71
CA LEU A 47 4.96 -14.20 -11.62
C LEU A 47 4.19 -15.44 -11.14
N ILE A 48 4.16 -15.68 -9.83
CA ILE A 48 3.23 -16.62 -9.21
C ILE A 48 2.14 -15.82 -8.51
N LEU A 49 0.88 -16.16 -8.80
CA LEU A 49 -0.27 -15.56 -8.15
C LEU A 49 -1.18 -16.65 -7.59
N LEU A 50 -1.50 -16.57 -6.29
CA LEU A 50 -2.32 -17.56 -5.59
C LEU A 50 -3.58 -16.91 -5.03
N ASP A 51 -4.75 -17.37 -5.47
CA ASP A 51 -6.03 -17.06 -4.84
C ASP A 51 -6.21 -17.92 -3.58
N ILE A 52 -6.14 -17.28 -2.41
CA ILE A 52 -6.30 -17.88 -1.09
C ILE A 52 -7.67 -17.55 -0.46
N SER A 53 -8.61 -17.03 -1.24
CA SER A 53 -9.94 -16.68 -0.77
C SER A 53 -10.70 -17.94 -0.35
N ASP A 54 -11.64 -17.81 0.59
CA ASP A 54 -12.52 -18.91 1.00
C ASP A 54 -13.74 -19.05 0.06
N ASP A 55 -14.28 -17.93 -0.44
CA ASP A 55 -15.40 -17.85 -1.41
C ASP A 55 -15.06 -17.16 -2.75
N ASP A 56 -15.76 -17.52 -3.83
CA ASP A 56 -15.49 -16.97 -5.17
C ASP A 56 -16.16 -15.60 -5.37
N TYR A 57 -15.99 -14.72 -4.39
CA TYR A 57 -16.48 -13.34 -4.42
C TYR A 57 -15.34 -12.36 -4.15
N HIS A 58 -15.21 -11.39 -5.05
CA HIS A 58 -14.12 -10.44 -5.09
C HIS A 58 -14.72 -9.02 -5.14
N ASP A 59 -14.47 -8.23 -4.10
CA ASP A 59 -14.82 -6.80 -4.06
C ASP A 59 -13.54 -5.98 -4.07
N LEU A 60 -13.25 -5.40 -5.24
CA LEU A 60 -12.04 -4.63 -5.50
C LEU A 60 -12.17 -3.14 -5.11
N ARG A 61 -13.23 -2.80 -4.37
CA ARG A 61 -13.52 -1.58 -3.58
C ARG A 61 -12.99 -0.25 -4.12
N ARG A 62 -13.96 0.67 -4.33
CA ARG A 62 -13.93 2.15 -4.45
C ARG A 62 -14.13 2.73 -5.86
N ASP A 63 -15.21 3.47 -6.03
CA ASP A 63 -15.60 4.17 -7.26
C ASP A 63 -14.74 5.40 -7.61
N ASP A 64 -13.99 5.91 -6.64
CA ASP A 64 -13.13 7.09 -6.77
C ASP A 64 -11.67 6.75 -7.10
N MET A 65 -11.35 5.46 -7.33
CA MET A 65 -10.09 5.07 -7.95
C MET A 65 -10.17 5.13 -9.48
N HIS A 66 -9.03 5.30 -10.13
CA HIS A 66 -8.95 5.30 -11.59
C HIS A 66 -9.45 3.97 -12.20
N VAL A 67 -9.00 2.83 -11.66
CA VAL A 67 -9.33 1.50 -12.17
C VAL A 67 -10.69 1.02 -11.63
N LYS A 68 -11.59 0.63 -12.54
CA LYS A 68 -12.85 -0.05 -12.22
C LYS A 68 -12.79 -1.48 -12.73
N TYR A 69 -13.24 -2.41 -11.91
CA TYR A 69 -13.18 -3.83 -12.24
C TYR A 69 -14.53 -4.33 -12.74
N ALA A 70 -14.49 -5.17 -13.77
CA ALA A 70 -15.64 -5.94 -14.21
C ALA A 70 -15.63 -7.30 -13.51
N GLY A 71 -16.78 -7.73 -13.00
CA GLY A 71 -16.94 -9.06 -12.41
C GLY A 71 -16.62 -9.15 -10.91
N SER A 72 -16.78 -10.36 -10.37
CA SER A 72 -16.62 -10.65 -8.93
C SER A 72 -15.97 -12.00 -8.67
N THR A 73 -15.54 -12.72 -9.72
CA THR A 73 -14.92 -14.04 -9.59
C THR A 73 -13.41 -13.96 -9.72
N SER A 74 -12.72 -15.01 -9.26
CA SER A 74 -11.26 -15.17 -9.40
C SER A 74 -10.82 -15.16 -10.87
N LEU A 75 -11.67 -15.65 -11.77
CA LEU A 75 -11.41 -15.65 -13.22
C LEU A 75 -11.52 -14.26 -13.83
N ASP A 76 -12.47 -13.44 -13.38
CA ASP A 76 -12.59 -12.05 -13.84
C ASP A 76 -11.35 -11.23 -13.45
N VAL A 77 -10.80 -11.51 -12.26
CA VAL A 77 -9.56 -10.91 -11.78
C VAL A 77 -8.37 -11.40 -12.60
N LEU A 78 -8.26 -12.71 -12.84
CA LEU A 78 -7.20 -13.29 -13.69
C LEU A 78 -7.19 -12.65 -15.08
N LYS A 79 -8.35 -12.52 -15.73
CA LYS A 79 -8.46 -11.91 -17.06
C LYS A 79 -7.89 -10.48 -17.07
N GLN A 80 -8.28 -9.65 -16.11
CA GLN A 80 -7.78 -8.28 -16.01
C GLN A 80 -6.29 -8.21 -15.68
N ILE A 81 -5.79 -9.14 -14.86
CA ILE A 81 -4.37 -9.24 -14.56
C ILE A 81 -3.59 -9.61 -15.83
N SER A 82 -4.10 -10.54 -16.64
CA SER A 82 -3.45 -10.99 -17.86
C SER A 82 -3.25 -9.87 -18.89
N GLU A 83 -4.14 -8.87 -18.91
CA GLU A 83 -4.04 -7.70 -19.79
C GLU A 83 -2.83 -6.81 -19.47
N VAL A 84 -2.31 -6.87 -18.24
CA VAL A 84 -1.16 -6.07 -17.77
C VAL A 84 0.05 -6.93 -17.37
N CYS A 85 -0.04 -8.25 -17.50
CA CYS A 85 0.99 -9.22 -17.14
C CYS A 85 1.79 -9.64 -18.37
N PHE A 86 3.02 -9.14 -18.50
CA PHE A 86 3.87 -9.39 -19.67
C PHE A 86 5.05 -10.34 -19.40
N MET A 87 5.10 -10.89 -18.19
CA MET A 87 5.95 -12.02 -17.81
C MET A 87 5.10 -13.29 -17.73
N PRO A 88 5.70 -14.49 -17.79
CA PRO A 88 4.97 -15.74 -17.58
C PRO A 88 4.17 -15.70 -16.27
N LEU A 89 2.89 -16.08 -16.33
CA LEU A 89 1.95 -16.05 -15.21
C LEU A 89 1.56 -17.46 -14.78
N ALA A 90 2.01 -17.85 -13.58
CA ALA A 90 1.53 -19.03 -12.89
C ALA A 90 0.39 -18.65 -11.94
N PHE A 91 -0.81 -19.20 -12.17
CA PHE A 91 -2.00 -18.90 -11.38
C PHE A 91 -2.46 -20.13 -10.58
N GLY A 92 -2.65 -19.96 -9.28
CA GLY A 92 -3.07 -21.00 -8.36
C GLY A 92 -4.29 -20.63 -7.53
N GLY A 93 -4.87 -21.63 -6.87
CA GLY A 93 -6.06 -21.48 -6.05
C GLY A 93 -7.29 -22.11 -6.71
N ARG A 94 -8.01 -22.93 -5.93
CA ARG A 94 -9.32 -23.53 -6.30
C ARG A 94 -9.36 -24.40 -7.55
N ILE A 95 -8.23 -25.00 -7.93
CA ILE A 95 -8.20 -25.96 -9.03
C ILE A 95 -8.66 -27.32 -8.51
N ARG A 96 -9.82 -27.80 -8.99
CA ARG A 96 -10.46 -29.05 -8.54
C ARG A 96 -10.44 -30.15 -9.58
N ASN A 97 -10.40 -29.80 -10.86
CA ASN A 97 -10.47 -30.72 -11.99
C ASN A 97 -9.74 -30.14 -13.21
N ILE A 98 -9.80 -30.85 -14.35
CA ILE A 98 -9.17 -30.41 -15.61
C ILE A 98 -9.83 -29.19 -16.23
N GLU A 99 -11.15 -29.04 -16.11
CA GLU A 99 -11.83 -27.87 -16.66
C GLU A 99 -11.38 -26.59 -15.94
N ASP A 100 -11.10 -26.66 -14.64
CA ASP A 100 -10.52 -25.56 -13.88
C ASP A 100 -9.15 -25.11 -14.43
N ILE A 101 -8.30 -26.05 -14.83
CA ILE A 101 -7.00 -25.77 -15.46
C ILE A 101 -7.25 -25.10 -16.82
N LYS A 102 -8.08 -25.73 -17.65
CA LYS A 102 -8.41 -25.25 -19.00
C LYS A 102 -8.94 -23.81 -18.99
N VAL A 103 -9.87 -23.50 -18.09
CA VAL A 103 -10.47 -22.16 -17.99
C VAL A 103 -9.45 -21.13 -17.53
N ARG A 104 -8.54 -21.46 -16.60
CA ARG A 104 -7.47 -20.53 -16.18
C ARG A 104 -6.48 -20.25 -17.31
N LEU A 105 -6.05 -21.27 -18.03
CA LEU A 105 -5.18 -21.11 -19.20
C LEU A 105 -5.86 -20.26 -20.29
N ALA A 106 -7.15 -20.50 -20.56
CA ALA A 106 -7.93 -19.73 -21.53
C ALA A 106 -8.14 -18.25 -21.11
N ASN A 107 -8.01 -17.92 -19.83
CA ASN A 107 -8.11 -16.56 -19.30
C ASN A 107 -6.75 -15.89 -19.06
N GLY A 108 -5.66 -16.44 -19.62
CA GLY A 108 -4.36 -15.78 -19.68
C GLY A 108 -3.33 -16.25 -18.65
N ALA A 109 -3.58 -17.34 -17.91
CA ALA A 109 -2.50 -18.00 -17.19
C ALA A 109 -1.62 -18.81 -18.17
N ASP A 110 -0.31 -18.78 -17.99
CA ASP A 110 0.62 -19.66 -18.71
C ASP A 110 0.78 -21.01 -18.01
N LYS A 111 0.63 -21.00 -16.67
CA LYS A 111 0.78 -22.18 -15.81
C LYS A 111 -0.28 -22.21 -14.72
N CYS A 112 -0.63 -23.41 -14.29
CA CYS A 112 -1.56 -23.66 -13.19
C CYS A 112 -0.83 -24.25 -11.98
N VAL A 113 -0.98 -23.60 -10.81
CA VAL A 113 -0.36 -24.06 -9.55
C VAL A 113 -1.37 -24.88 -8.74
N ILE A 114 -1.05 -26.15 -8.48
CA ILE A 114 -1.95 -27.12 -7.82
C ILE A 114 -1.29 -27.62 -6.53
N ASN A 115 -2.00 -27.58 -5.39
CA ASN A 115 -1.58 -28.21 -4.13
C ASN A 115 -2.57 -29.32 -3.71
N THR A 116 -3.59 -28.98 -2.91
CA THR A 116 -4.49 -29.95 -2.25
C THR A 116 -4.98 -31.07 -3.17
N ARG A 117 -5.39 -30.73 -4.39
CA ARG A 117 -5.95 -31.69 -5.35
C ARG A 117 -4.90 -32.55 -6.04
N ALA A 118 -3.66 -32.08 -6.14
CA ALA A 118 -2.55 -32.90 -6.59
C ALA A 118 -2.28 -34.05 -5.60
N VAL A 119 -2.35 -33.78 -4.29
CA VAL A 119 -2.19 -34.81 -3.25
C VAL A 119 -3.39 -35.76 -3.20
N GLN A 120 -4.62 -35.23 -3.22
CA GLN A 120 -5.83 -36.04 -3.10
C GLN A 120 -6.17 -36.87 -4.35
N ASN A 121 -5.76 -36.39 -5.53
CA ASN A 121 -5.98 -37.07 -6.81
C ASN A 121 -4.80 -36.80 -7.77
N PRO A 122 -3.67 -37.53 -7.61
CA PRO A 122 -2.46 -37.29 -8.40
C PRO A 122 -2.63 -37.48 -9.92
N GLU A 123 -3.62 -38.27 -10.36
CA GLU A 123 -3.94 -38.43 -11.79
C GLU A 123 -4.31 -37.10 -12.46
N LEU A 124 -4.76 -36.09 -11.71
CA LEU A 124 -4.99 -34.74 -12.24
C LEU A 124 -3.71 -34.13 -12.84
N ILE A 125 -2.54 -34.38 -12.24
CA ILE A 125 -1.23 -33.91 -12.73
C ILE A 125 -0.97 -34.54 -14.09
N LYS A 126 -1.12 -35.87 -14.19
CA LYS A 126 -0.87 -36.64 -15.41
C LYS A 126 -1.81 -36.26 -16.54
N GLN A 127 -3.09 -36.09 -16.22
CA GLN A 127 -4.07 -35.64 -17.21
C GLN A 127 -3.79 -34.20 -17.66
N GLY A 128 -3.46 -33.28 -16.75
CA GLY A 128 -3.10 -31.91 -17.09
C GLY A 128 -1.84 -31.83 -17.95
N ALA A 129 -0.81 -32.62 -17.62
CA ALA A 129 0.43 -32.70 -18.39
C ALA A 129 0.19 -33.29 -19.78
N LYS A 130 -0.69 -34.28 -19.91
CA LYS A 130 -1.07 -34.86 -21.21
C LYS A 130 -1.85 -33.88 -22.08
N ASP A 131 -2.80 -33.14 -21.50
CA ASP A 131 -3.74 -32.31 -22.26
C ASP A 131 -3.14 -30.92 -22.59
N PHE A 132 -2.28 -30.36 -21.73
CA PHE A 132 -1.73 -29.00 -21.87
C PHE A 132 -0.20 -28.94 -21.93
N GLY A 133 0.50 -30.05 -21.67
CA GLY A 133 1.95 -30.13 -21.55
C GLY A 133 2.44 -29.93 -20.11
N SER A 134 3.50 -30.65 -19.74
CA SER A 134 4.09 -30.60 -18.39
C SER A 134 4.45 -29.18 -17.94
N GLN A 135 4.95 -28.34 -18.85
CA GLN A 135 5.33 -26.95 -18.56
C GLN A 135 4.19 -26.08 -18.02
N CYS A 136 2.93 -26.46 -18.26
CA CYS A 136 1.75 -25.76 -17.78
C CYS A 136 1.35 -26.19 -16.35
N ILE A 137 1.93 -27.26 -15.80
CA ILE A 137 1.55 -27.87 -14.53
C ILE A 137 2.64 -27.63 -13.49
N VAL A 138 2.35 -26.78 -12.52
CA VAL A 138 3.22 -26.52 -11.37
C VAL A 138 2.56 -27.14 -10.13
N VAL A 139 3.28 -27.98 -9.41
CA VAL A 139 2.78 -28.55 -8.15
C VAL A 139 3.39 -27.81 -6.97
N ASN A 140 2.54 -27.22 -6.14
CA ASN A 140 2.95 -26.61 -4.88
C ASN A 140 3.05 -27.67 -3.78
N ILE A 141 4.19 -27.72 -3.10
CA ILE A 141 4.45 -28.57 -1.95
C ILE A 141 4.72 -27.65 -0.75
N ASP A 142 3.70 -27.45 0.07
CA ASP A 142 3.84 -26.75 1.35
C ASP A 142 4.36 -27.76 2.39
N VAL A 143 5.45 -27.42 3.08
CA VAL A 143 6.14 -28.29 4.04
C VAL A 143 6.18 -27.62 5.41
N LEU A 144 5.85 -28.37 6.45
CA LEU A 144 6.08 -27.98 7.84
C LEU A 144 7.14 -28.89 8.46
N GLN A 145 8.09 -28.31 9.18
CA GLN A 145 8.98 -29.04 10.07
C GLN A 145 8.40 -29.09 11.48
N HIS A 146 8.24 -30.31 12.00
CA HIS A 146 7.81 -30.57 13.37
C HIS A 146 8.97 -30.37 14.36
N GLU A 147 8.64 -30.26 15.65
CA GLU A 147 9.64 -30.10 16.73
C GLU A 147 10.63 -31.27 16.81
N ASP A 148 10.24 -32.47 16.38
CA ASP A 148 11.10 -33.66 16.32
C ASP A 148 12.04 -33.66 15.09
N GLY A 149 12.01 -32.61 14.27
CA GLY A 149 12.80 -32.46 13.06
C GLY A 149 12.22 -33.17 11.84
N LYS A 150 11.12 -33.91 11.96
CA LYS A 150 10.46 -34.50 10.78
C LYS A 150 9.79 -33.43 9.95
N ARG A 151 9.91 -33.58 8.63
CA ARG A 151 9.24 -32.71 7.66
C ARG A 151 8.07 -33.46 7.04
N GLU A 152 6.95 -32.78 6.85
CA GLU A 152 5.73 -33.37 6.33
C GLU A 152 5.05 -32.41 5.35
N VAL A 153 4.41 -32.97 4.31
CA VAL A 153 3.64 -32.20 3.33
C VAL A 153 2.28 -31.82 3.90
N TYR A 154 1.87 -30.58 3.66
CA TYR A 154 0.59 -30.02 4.10
C TYR A 154 -0.28 -29.54 2.94
N ILE A 155 -1.59 -29.62 3.14
CA ILE A 155 -2.62 -29.18 2.20
C ILE A 155 -3.61 -28.21 2.88
N ASN A 156 -4.55 -27.67 2.10
CA ASN A 156 -5.60 -26.75 2.56
C ASN A 156 -5.07 -25.48 3.23
N GLY A 157 -4.04 -24.88 2.62
CA GLY A 157 -3.39 -23.68 3.14
C GLY A 157 -2.68 -23.95 4.47
N GLY A 158 -1.90 -25.04 4.53
CA GLY A 158 -1.11 -25.37 5.71
C GLY A 158 -1.89 -25.92 6.91
N LYS A 159 -3.18 -26.27 6.75
CA LYS A 159 -4.05 -26.70 7.86
C LYS A 159 -4.07 -28.20 8.09
N ASN A 160 -3.83 -29.00 7.05
CA ASN A 160 -3.99 -30.45 7.09
C ASN A 160 -2.66 -31.14 6.76
N ALA A 161 -2.15 -31.91 7.72
CA ALA A 161 -1.01 -32.80 7.54
C ALA A 161 -1.43 -34.01 6.69
N THR A 162 -0.52 -34.55 5.86
CA THR A 162 -0.83 -35.61 4.88
C THR A 162 -0.17 -36.96 5.18
N GLY A 163 0.80 -36.99 6.09
CA GLY A 163 1.69 -38.12 6.36
C GLY A 163 2.79 -38.30 5.30
N LEU A 164 2.85 -37.46 4.26
CA LEU A 164 3.80 -37.62 3.16
C LEU A 164 5.14 -36.95 3.46
N ASP A 165 6.21 -37.68 3.18
CA ASP A 165 7.57 -37.14 3.15
C ASP A 165 7.75 -36.23 1.91
N PRO A 166 8.32 -35.01 2.06
CA PRO A 166 8.48 -34.06 0.96
C PRO A 166 9.30 -34.58 -0.22
N VAL A 167 10.37 -35.35 0.03
CA VAL A 167 11.25 -35.86 -1.04
C VAL A 167 10.56 -36.97 -1.81
N ARG A 168 9.91 -37.90 -1.11
CA ARG A 168 9.11 -38.95 -1.75
C ARG A 168 7.99 -38.35 -2.58
N TRP A 169 7.26 -37.38 -2.04
CA TRP A 169 6.17 -36.73 -2.77
C TRP A 169 6.67 -35.98 -4.00
N ALA A 170 7.80 -35.26 -3.91
CA ALA A 170 8.41 -34.58 -5.06
C ALA A 170 8.73 -35.53 -6.22
N LYS A 171 9.28 -36.72 -5.93
CA LYS A 171 9.54 -37.76 -6.95
C LYS A 171 8.26 -38.31 -7.57
N GLU A 172 7.22 -38.52 -6.75
CA GLU A 172 5.91 -38.95 -7.26
C GLU A 172 5.31 -37.89 -8.19
N VAL A 173 5.36 -36.61 -7.80
CA VAL A 173 4.92 -35.45 -8.59
C VAL A 173 5.62 -35.38 -9.95
N GLU A 174 6.94 -35.57 -9.99
CA GLU A 174 7.71 -35.64 -11.23
C GLU A 174 7.26 -36.83 -12.10
N ASN A 175 7.08 -38.02 -11.51
CA ASN A 175 6.62 -39.21 -12.23
C ASN A 175 5.21 -39.07 -12.81
N TYR A 176 4.34 -38.27 -12.17
CA TYR A 176 3.03 -37.92 -12.71
C TYR A 176 3.11 -36.87 -13.83
N GLY A 177 4.28 -36.31 -14.12
CA GLY A 177 4.52 -35.44 -15.28
C GLY A 177 4.39 -33.95 -15.01
N ALA A 178 4.49 -33.50 -13.75
CA ALA A 178 4.59 -32.08 -13.43
C ALA A 178 5.81 -31.45 -14.12
N GLY A 179 5.69 -30.20 -14.57
CA GLY A 179 6.79 -29.48 -15.21
C GLY A 179 7.71 -28.77 -14.23
N GLU A 180 7.18 -28.32 -13.10
CA GLU A 180 7.94 -27.62 -12.05
C GLU A 180 7.33 -27.87 -10.67
N ILE A 181 8.16 -27.77 -9.62
CA ILE A 181 7.74 -27.82 -8.22
C ILE A 181 7.88 -26.42 -7.61
N PHE A 182 6.80 -25.92 -7.00
CA PHE A 182 6.85 -24.76 -6.11
C PHE A 182 6.96 -25.26 -4.67
N LEU A 183 8.10 -25.06 -4.04
CA LEU A 183 8.41 -25.61 -2.72
C LEU A 183 8.38 -24.49 -1.68
N ASN A 184 7.50 -24.59 -0.70
CA ASN A 184 7.29 -23.54 0.29
C ASN A 184 7.41 -24.09 1.72
N SER A 185 8.28 -23.47 2.52
CA SER A 185 8.39 -23.77 3.95
C SER A 185 7.39 -22.92 4.75
N ILE A 186 6.47 -23.59 5.44
CA ILE A 186 5.42 -22.95 6.24
C ILE A 186 6.02 -22.26 7.47
N ASP A 187 6.99 -22.88 8.13
CA ASP A 187 7.65 -22.38 9.33
C ASP A 187 8.53 -21.14 9.07
N ARG A 188 8.98 -20.95 7.83
CA ARG A 188 9.73 -19.77 7.41
C ARG A 188 8.86 -18.68 6.79
N ASP A 189 7.63 -18.98 6.35
CA ASP A 189 6.77 -18.02 5.64
C ASP A 189 6.51 -16.73 6.43
N GLY A 190 6.87 -15.60 5.82
CA GLY A 190 6.71 -14.28 6.44
C GLY A 190 7.61 -13.97 7.64
N THR A 191 8.57 -14.84 7.99
CA THR A 191 9.47 -14.62 9.16
C THR A 191 10.65 -13.69 8.87
N GLY A 192 11.10 -13.62 7.62
CA GLY A 192 12.31 -12.85 7.25
C GLY A 192 13.63 -13.43 7.76
N THR A 193 13.68 -14.71 8.15
CA THR A 193 14.86 -15.36 8.76
C THR A 193 15.77 -16.10 7.76
N GLY A 194 15.48 -15.99 6.46
CA GLY A 194 16.12 -16.74 5.37
C GLY A 194 15.32 -17.97 4.95
N TYR A 195 15.65 -18.50 3.77
CA TYR A 195 15.07 -19.76 3.27
C TYR A 195 15.45 -20.98 4.13
N ASP A 196 14.62 -22.03 4.11
CA ASP A 196 15.03 -23.37 4.56
C ASP A 196 15.92 -24.03 3.49
N LEU A 197 17.22 -23.74 3.54
CA LEU A 197 18.20 -24.21 2.55
C LEU A 197 18.34 -25.74 2.55
N GLU A 198 18.15 -26.38 3.70
CA GLU A 198 18.27 -27.83 3.82
C GLU A 198 17.09 -28.52 3.12
N LEU A 199 15.86 -28.08 3.38
CA LEU A 199 14.68 -28.57 2.67
C LEU A 199 14.81 -28.36 1.16
N ILE A 200 15.20 -27.15 0.74
CA ILE A 200 15.36 -26.84 -0.69
C ILE A 200 16.35 -27.80 -1.33
N LYS A 201 17.52 -28.00 -0.70
CA LYS A 201 18.56 -28.90 -1.20
C LYS A 201 18.09 -30.35 -1.28
N LEU A 202 17.40 -30.84 -0.24
CA LEU A 202 16.88 -32.21 -0.18
C LEU A 202 15.93 -32.50 -1.33
N VAL A 203 15.03 -31.56 -1.64
CA VAL A 203 14.05 -31.72 -2.72
C VAL A 203 14.70 -31.50 -4.09
N SER A 204 15.48 -30.43 -4.26
CA SER A 204 16.10 -30.06 -5.55
C SER A 204 17.09 -31.11 -6.05
N ASP A 205 17.87 -31.74 -5.17
CA ASP A 205 18.81 -32.81 -5.54
C ASP A 205 18.10 -34.14 -5.84
N SER A 206 16.80 -34.26 -5.55
CA SER A 206 16.03 -35.52 -5.65
C SER A 206 15.20 -35.68 -6.91
N VAL A 207 15.02 -34.61 -7.68
CA VAL A 207 14.21 -34.54 -8.91
C VAL A 207 15.00 -33.88 -10.04
N SER A 208 14.59 -34.10 -11.29
CA SER A 208 15.21 -33.48 -12.47
C SER A 208 14.47 -32.23 -12.97
N ILE A 209 13.18 -32.08 -12.62
CA ILE A 209 12.37 -30.89 -12.93
C ILE A 209 12.76 -29.68 -12.06
N PRO A 210 12.56 -28.44 -12.55
CA PRO A 210 12.89 -27.23 -11.79
C PRO A 210 12.15 -27.12 -10.46
N VAL A 211 12.90 -26.78 -9.40
CA VAL A 211 12.36 -26.43 -8.08
C VAL A 211 12.44 -24.91 -7.87
N ILE A 212 11.30 -24.32 -7.54
CA ILE A 212 11.13 -22.91 -7.16
C ILE A 212 11.07 -22.85 -5.63
N ALA A 213 12.09 -22.29 -4.99
CA ALA A 213 12.15 -22.16 -3.54
C ALA A 213 11.37 -20.95 -3.02
N CYS A 214 10.57 -21.11 -1.97
CA CYS A 214 9.77 -20.05 -1.34
C CYS A 214 9.75 -20.18 0.20
N GLY A 215 9.49 -19.06 0.88
CA GLY A 215 9.33 -18.96 2.33
C GLY A 215 10.61 -18.51 3.04
N GLY A 216 10.57 -17.36 3.72
CA GLY A 216 11.62 -16.95 4.67
C GLY A 216 12.51 -15.77 4.28
N VAL A 217 12.49 -15.26 3.05
CA VAL A 217 13.38 -14.16 2.64
C VAL A 217 13.23 -12.92 3.51
N GLY A 218 14.34 -12.47 4.11
CA GLY A 218 14.43 -11.18 4.83
C GLY A 218 15.38 -10.19 4.16
N THR A 219 16.41 -10.68 3.47
CA THR A 219 17.40 -9.85 2.79
C THR A 219 17.62 -10.29 1.35
N TYR A 220 18.14 -9.39 0.50
CA TYR A 220 18.48 -9.75 -0.89
C TYR A 220 19.56 -10.83 -0.98
N SER A 221 20.37 -11.02 0.07
CA SER A 221 21.37 -12.09 0.12
C SER A 221 20.74 -13.48 0.22
N ASP A 222 19.52 -13.61 0.73
CA ASP A 222 18.85 -14.91 0.86
C ASP A 222 18.53 -15.52 -0.51
N PHE A 223 18.22 -14.70 -1.52
CA PHE A 223 18.08 -15.15 -2.91
C PHE A 223 19.34 -15.81 -3.46
N VAL A 224 20.52 -15.29 -3.09
CA VAL A 224 21.81 -15.88 -3.48
C VAL A 224 21.97 -17.25 -2.85
N LYS A 225 21.66 -17.39 -1.55
CA LYS A 225 21.75 -18.66 -0.82
C LYS A 225 20.78 -19.71 -1.37
N GLY A 226 19.53 -19.34 -1.64
CA GLY A 226 18.53 -20.25 -2.20
C GLY A 226 18.98 -20.88 -3.52
N ILE A 227 19.65 -20.11 -4.38
CA ILE A 227 20.20 -20.59 -5.66
C ILE A 227 21.49 -21.40 -5.46
N LYS A 228 22.48 -20.85 -4.74
CA LYS A 228 23.82 -21.46 -4.66
C LYS A 228 23.91 -22.61 -3.66
N GLU A 229 23.30 -22.47 -2.49
CA GLU A 229 23.38 -23.43 -1.39
C GLU A 229 22.20 -24.41 -1.45
N GLY A 230 21.00 -23.90 -1.72
CA GLY A 230 19.79 -24.72 -1.90
C GLY A 230 19.71 -25.46 -3.25
N ASN A 231 20.54 -25.11 -4.23
CA ASN A 231 20.50 -25.66 -5.58
C ASN A 231 19.12 -25.46 -6.28
N ALA A 232 18.38 -24.41 -5.91
CA ALA A 232 17.09 -24.11 -6.52
C ALA A 232 17.25 -23.60 -7.97
N SER A 233 16.37 -24.03 -8.86
CA SER A 233 16.31 -23.53 -10.24
C SER A 233 15.72 -22.12 -10.34
N ALA A 234 14.88 -21.77 -9.37
CA ALA A 234 14.33 -20.43 -9.19
C ALA A 234 14.10 -20.15 -7.71
N VAL A 235 14.06 -18.88 -7.35
CA VAL A 235 13.77 -18.42 -5.98
C VAL A 235 12.61 -17.44 -6.01
N SER A 236 11.71 -17.56 -5.05
CA SER A 236 10.48 -16.79 -4.94
C SER A 236 10.30 -16.17 -3.56
N ALA A 237 9.67 -15.00 -3.53
CA ALA A 237 9.30 -14.29 -2.31
C ALA A 237 8.08 -13.40 -2.56
N ALA A 238 7.33 -13.09 -1.49
CA ALA A 238 6.17 -12.20 -1.53
C ALA A 238 6.46 -10.85 -0.88
N ASN A 239 6.44 -10.81 0.46
CA ASN A 239 6.47 -9.62 1.30
C ASN A 239 7.55 -8.59 0.91
N ILE A 240 8.79 -9.02 0.70
CA ILE A 240 9.92 -8.12 0.37
C ILE A 240 9.68 -7.28 -0.91
N PHE A 241 8.88 -7.78 -1.87
CA PHE A 241 8.59 -7.05 -3.10
C PHE A 241 7.46 -6.03 -2.98
N HIS A 242 6.76 -6.02 -1.85
CA HIS A 242 5.69 -5.06 -1.60
C HIS A 242 6.19 -3.80 -0.87
N PHE A 243 7.24 -3.94 -0.06
CA PHE A 243 7.58 -2.96 0.98
C PHE A 243 8.64 -1.95 0.57
N PHE A 244 9.47 -2.26 -0.43
CA PHE A 244 10.60 -1.43 -0.83
C PHE A 244 10.49 -0.97 -2.28
N GLU A 245 11.01 0.23 -2.57
CA GLU A 245 11.06 0.79 -3.92
C GLU A 245 12.12 0.05 -4.74
N LEU A 246 11.80 -0.36 -5.97
CA LEU A 246 12.66 -1.16 -6.85
C LEU A 246 13.24 -2.43 -6.19
N SER A 247 12.49 -3.03 -5.27
CA SER A 247 12.91 -4.22 -4.51
C SER A 247 13.34 -5.38 -5.40
N TYR A 248 12.63 -5.63 -6.50
CA TYR A 248 12.96 -6.69 -7.44
C TYR A 248 14.24 -6.38 -8.24
N PRO A 249 14.39 -5.20 -8.88
CA PRO A 249 15.66 -4.79 -9.47
C PRO A 249 16.86 -4.91 -8.52
N PHE A 250 16.75 -4.46 -7.26
CA PHE A 250 17.83 -4.57 -6.29
C PHE A 250 18.13 -6.01 -5.86
N ALA A 251 17.12 -6.85 -5.66
CA ALA A 251 17.32 -8.27 -5.41
C ALA A 251 18.07 -8.94 -6.58
N LYS A 252 17.69 -8.63 -7.82
CA LYS A 252 18.36 -9.15 -9.01
C LYS A 252 19.79 -8.63 -9.16
N LYS A 253 20.03 -7.35 -8.87
CA LYS A 253 21.37 -6.75 -8.79
C LYS A 253 22.26 -7.55 -7.86
N LYS A 254 21.77 -7.84 -6.65
CA LYS A 254 22.51 -8.62 -5.63
C LYS A 254 22.90 -10.02 -6.13
N CYS A 255 21.99 -10.72 -6.80
CA CYS A 255 22.28 -12.03 -7.40
C CYS A 255 23.34 -11.96 -8.51
N ILE A 256 23.25 -10.96 -9.39
CA ILE A 256 24.20 -10.76 -10.49
C ILE A 256 25.60 -10.41 -9.95
N GLU A 257 25.69 -9.52 -8.96
CA GLU A 257 26.94 -9.16 -8.29
C GLU A 257 27.58 -10.35 -7.56
N ALA A 258 26.75 -11.29 -7.07
CA ALA A 258 27.23 -12.55 -6.51
C ALA A 258 27.66 -13.59 -7.58
N GLY A 259 27.64 -13.25 -8.87
CA GLY A 259 28.09 -14.12 -9.96
C GLY A 259 27.02 -15.09 -10.49
N ILE A 260 25.74 -14.89 -10.16
CA ILE A 260 24.65 -15.70 -10.71
C ILE A 260 24.27 -15.18 -12.10
N ASN A 261 24.30 -16.05 -13.12
CA ASN A 261 23.96 -15.71 -14.50
C ASN A 261 22.44 -15.53 -14.71
N MET A 262 21.90 -14.42 -14.19
CA MET A 262 20.50 -14.03 -14.39
C MET A 262 20.32 -13.10 -15.59
N ARG A 263 19.08 -12.87 -16.02
CA ARG A 263 18.77 -11.76 -16.95
C ARG A 263 19.20 -10.43 -16.33
N LYS A 264 19.82 -9.55 -17.12
CA LYS A 264 20.22 -8.21 -16.65
C LYS A 264 18.99 -7.40 -16.22
N VAL A 265 19.19 -6.52 -15.22
CA VAL A 265 18.22 -5.48 -14.86
C VAL A 265 18.08 -4.50 -16.01
N ARG A 266 16.85 -4.12 -16.35
CA ARG A 266 16.50 -3.10 -17.35
C ARG A 266 15.29 -2.32 -16.84
N LEU A 267 15.41 -1.00 -16.76
CA LEU A 267 14.38 -0.09 -16.22
C LEU A 267 13.93 0.96 -17.25
N ASP A 268 14.42 0.83 -18.49
CA ASP A 268 14.23 1.75 -19.62
C ASP A 268 13.23 1.21 -20.66
N SER A 269 12.31 0.34 -20.24
CA SER A 269 11.31 -0.22 -21.15
C SER A 269 10.33 0.85 -21.63
N LYS A 270 10.38 1.18 -22.92
CA LYS A 270 9.39 2.04 -23.57
C LYS A 270 7.98 1.45 -23.65
N TRP A 271 7.84 0.14 -23.43
CA TRP A 271 6.56 -0.57 -23.56
C TRP A 271 5.78 -0.62 -22.25
N PHE A 272 6.47 -0.41 -21.13
CA PHE A 272 5.89 -0.47 -19.80
C PHE A 272 6.35 0.79 -19.06
N PRO A 273 5.83 1.98 -19.39
CA PRO A 273 6.18 3.17 -18.65
C PRO A 273 5.74 3.02 -17.19
N ARG A 274 6.46 3.67 -16.28
CA ARG A 274 6.10 3.69 -14.86
C ARG A 274 4.81 4.47 -14.64
N GLU A 275 4.64 5.57 -15.37
CA GLU A 275 3.42 6.38 -15.32
C GLU A 275 2.26 5.66 -16.02
N PRO A 276 1.04 5.69 -15.46
CA PRO A 276 -0.11 5.08 -16.12
C PRO A 276 -0.38 5.73 -17.47
N GLU A 277 -0.67 4.93 -18.48
CA GLU A 277 -1.22 5.42 -19.74
C GLU A 277 -2.74 5.58 -19.61
N TYR A 278 -3.27 6.73 -20.03
CA TYR A 278 -4.69 7.03 -19.94
C TYR A 278 -5.30 7.14 -21.34
N ASP A 279 -6.38 6.40 -21.57
CA ASP A 279 -7.26 6.65 -22.72
C ASP A 279 -7.96 8.00 -22.52
N LEU A 280 -7.58 9.00 -23.30
CA LEU A 280 -8.08 10.37 -23.18
C LEU A 280 -9.56 10.49 -23.56
N ASN A 281 -10.05 9.66 -24.49
CA ASN A 281 -11.47 9.66 -24.85
C ASN A 281 -12.29 9.11 -23.69
N GLN A 282 -11.89 7.94 -23.16
CA GLN A 282 -12.55 7.34 -22.01
C GLN A 282 -12.47 8.24 -20.76
N ARG A 283 -11.34 8.92 -20.58
CA ARG A 283 -11.15 9.92 -19.52
C ARG A 283 -12.18 11.03 -19.61
N ASP A 284 -12.31 11.65 -20.77
CA ASP A 284 -13.16 12.81 -21.00
C ASP A 284 -14.65 12.41 -20.93
N GLU A 285 -15.01 11.24 -21.45
CA GLU A 285 -16.35 10.64 -21.31
C GLU A 285 -16.71 10.38 -19.84
N ARG A 286 -15.79 9.81 -19.04
CA ARG A 286 -16.01 9.55 -17.60
C ARG A 286 -16.27 10.85 -16.86
N LEU A 287 -15.49 11.89 -17.15
CA LEU A 287 -15.64 13.20 -16.55
C LEU A 287 -16.99 13.82 -16.94
N ALA A 288 -17.32 13.84 -18.23
CA ALA A 288 -18.59 14.38 -18.74
C ALA A 288 -19.80 13.67 -18.12
N LYS A 289 -19.78 12.34 -18.03
CA LYS A 289 -20.84 11.54 -17.39
C LYS A 289 -21.04 11.93 -15.92
N ARG A 290 -19.95 12.16 -15.18
CA ARG A 290 -20.06 12.60 -13.78
C ARG A 290 -20.62 14.01 -13.67
N MET A 291 -20.18 14.94 -14.53
CA MET A 291 -20.71 16.30 -14.53
C MET A 291 -22.20 16.34 -14.89
N SER A 292 -22.64 15.49 -15.83
CA SER A 292 -24.07 15.30 -16.12
C SER A 292 -24.83 14.76 -14.90
N LYS A 293 -24.29 13.78 -14.18
CA LYS A 293 -24.89 13.26 -12.93
C LYS A 293 -25.01 14.35 -11.86
N ALA A 294 -24.03 15.25 -11.77
CA ALA A 294 -24.07 16.37 -10.82
C ALA A 294 -25.15 17.41 -11.17
N GLN A 295 -25.52 17.56 -12.44
CA GLN A 295 -26.56 18.50 -12.88
C GLN A 295 -27.99 17.99 -12.63
N VAL A 296 -28.18 16.69 -12.51
CA VAL A 296 -29.50 16.10 -12.23
C VAL A 296 -29.71 16.11 -10.72
N ILE A 297 -30.73 16.86 -10.25
CA ILE A 297 -31.16 16.84 -8.84
C ILE A 297 -31.45 15.39 -8.46
N ASN A 298 -30.58 14.82 -7.62
CA ASN A 298 -30.50 13.39 -7.36
C ASN A 298 -31.77 12.90 -6.64
N THR A 299 -32.78 12.43 -7.38
CA THR A 299 -34.00 11.77 -6.88
C THR A 299 -33.88 10.25 -6.83
N ALA A 300 -32.72 9.69 -7.21
CA ALA A 300 -32.53 8.25 -7.19
C ALA A 300 -32.33 7.76 -5.74
N SER A 301 -33.33 7.06 -5.22
CA SER A 301 -33.22 6.20 -4.05
C SER A 301 -32.09 5.21 -4.28
N ALA A 302 -30.98 5.34 -3.55
CA ALA A 302 -30.03 4.25 -3.45
C ALA A 302 -30.73 3.14 -2.65
N GLU A 303 -31.36 2.19 -3.35
CA GLU A 303 -31.74 0.92 -2.74
C GLU A 303 -30.46 0.27 -2.20
N ILE A 304 -30.47 -0.08 -0.91
CA ILE A 304 -29.44 -0.93 -0.32
C ILE A 304 -29.44 -2.21 -1.16
N ARG A 305 -28.42 -2.44 -1.99
CA ARG A 305 -28.35 -3.72 -2.69
C ARG A 305 -28.17 -4.80 -1.63
N SER A 306 -29.13 -5.72 -1.56
CA SER A 306 -29.21 -6.78 -0.55
C SER A 306 -27.95 -7.65 -0.48
N GLU A 307 -27.19 -7.71 -1.58
CA GLU A 307 -25.89 -8.38 -1.73
C GLU A 307 -24.79 -7.86 -0.76
N TYR A 308 -24.88 -6.62 -0.26
CA TYR A 308 -23.87 -6.08 0.67
C TYR A 308 -24.07 -6.50 2.13
N SER A 309 -25.23 -7.08 2.48
CA SER A 309 -25.50 -7.58 3.83
C SER A 309 -24.52 -8.68 4.26
N ASN A 310 -23.97 -9.42 3.30
CA ASN A 310 -23.01 -10.50 3.55
C ASN A 310 -21.57 -10.00 3.75
N ILE A 311 -21.17 -8.86 3.16
CA ILE A 311 -19.83 -8.24 3.36
C ILE A 311 -19.76 -7.52 4.71
N ILE A 312 -20.89 -6.99 5.19
CA ILE A 312 -21.08 -6.50 6.57
C ILE A 312 -21.28 -7.70 7.54
N GLY A 313 -20.95 -8.92 7.11
CA GLY A 313 -21.01 -10.13 7.92
C GLY A 313 -20.16 -10.02 9.19
N LYS A 314 -20.81 -10.29 10.33
CA LYS A 314 -20.31 -10.43 11.71
C LYS A 314 -19.63 -9.24 12.38
N SER A 315 -19.05 -8.28 11.66
CA SER A 315 -18.50 -7.05 12.26
C SER A 315 -19.56 -5.96 12.35
N ALA A 316 -19.74 -5.37 13.54
CA ALA A 316 -20.79 -4.41 13.87
C ALA A 316 -20.60 -3.02 13.21
N GLY A 317 -20.31 -2.95 11.90
CA GLY A 317 -20.09 -1.70 11.14
C GLY A 317 -18.82 -0.90 11.51
N TRP A 318 -18.33 -1.07 12.74
CA TRP A 318 -17.20 -0.37 13.36
C TRP A 318 -16.35 -1.36 14.18
N CYS A 319 -15.10 -1.00 14.42
CA CYS A 319 -14.19 -1.78 15.27
C CYS A 319 -14.72 -1.91 16.70
N SER A 320 -14.59 -3.08 17.32
CA SER A 320 -15.01 -3.31 18.71
C SER A 320 -14.07 -2.67 19.75
N SER A 321 -12.82 -2.34 19.41
CA SER A 321 -11.86 -1.70 20.32
C SER A 321 -11.65 -0.19 20.13
N CYS A 322 -11.86 0.36 18.93
CA CYS A 322 -11.77 1.80 18.64
C CYS A 322 -13.01 2.28 17.88
N VAL A 323 -12.98 3.46 17.25
CA VAL A 323 -14.16 4.04 16.59
C VAL A 323 -14.10 4.00 15.06
N TYR A 324 -13.13 3.29 14.49
CA TYR A 324 -12.91 3.29 13.04
C TYR A 324 -13.92 2.40 12.28
N PRO A 325 -14.52 2.88 11.17
CA PRO A 325 -15.56 2.14 10.45
C PRO A 325 -15.01 1.06 9.51
N ALA A 326 -15.83 0.04 9.23
CA ALA A 326 -15.49 -1.03 8.29
C ALA A 326 -15.41 -0.54 6.84
N ILE A 327 -16.30 0.38 6.45
CA ILE A 327 -16.23 1.10 5.18
C ILE A 327 -15.44 2.38 5.42
N ASN A 328 -14.25 2.46 4.83
CA ASN A 328 -13.35 3.59 5.04
C ASN A 328 -12.46 3.86 3.83
N ALA A 329 -11.69 4.95 3.87
CA ALA A 329 -10.83 5.37 2.76
C ALA A 329 -9.57 4.50 2.59
N ALA A 330 -9.22 3.66 3.57
CA ALA A 330 -8.01 2.84 3.55
C ALA A 330 -8.33 1.34 3.42
N PRO A 331 -7.43 0.54 2.84
CA PRO A 331 -7.56 -0.91 2.91
C PRO A 331 -7.42 -1.35 4.37
N MET A 332 -8.51 -1.81 4.96
CA MET A 332 -8.53 -2.31 6.34
C MET A 332 -9.27 -3.65 6.40
N SER A 333 -8.73 -4.54 7.23
CA SER A 333 -9.34 -5.83 7.58
C SER A 333 -9.73 -5.84 9.05
N PHE A 334 -10.64 -6.74 9.39
CA PHE A 334 -11.07 -7.04 10.76
C PHE A 334 -10.80 -8.53 11.01
N ASP A 335 -10.50 -8.86 12.25
CA ASP A 335 -10.46 -10.25 12.69
C ASP A 335 -11.84 -10.74 13.16
N ASP A 336 -11.89 -11.99 13.58
CA ASP A 336 -13.11 -12.67 14.02
C ASP A 336 -13.71 -12.07 15.31
N ASP A 337 -12.93 -11.28 16.08
CA ASP A 337 -13.38 -10.55 17.28
C ASP A 337 -13.97 -9.16 16.92
N GLY A 338 -14.04 -8.82 15.63
CA GLY A 338 -14.47 -7.51 15.16
C GLY A 338 -13.45 -6.40 15.46
N VAL A 339 -12.19 -6.75 15.73
CA VAL A 339 -11.11 -5.77 15.97
C VAL A 339 -10.42 -5.48 14.64
N CYS A 340 -10.29 -4.19 14.30
CA CYS A 340 -9.59 -3.79 13.08
C CYS A 340 -8.08 -4.00 13.20
N MET A 341 -7.42 -4.29 12.08
CA MET A 341 -5.96 -4.49 12.04
C MET A 341 -5.16 -3.29 12.56
N GLY A 342 -5.65 -2.05 12.42
CA GLY A 342 -5.01 -0.88 13.02
C GLY A 342 -4.91 -0.93 14.55
N CYS A 343 -5.90 -1.50 15.23
CA CYS A 343 -5.82 -1.74 16.68
C CYS A 343 -4.82 -2.84 17.02
N ARG A 344 -4.78 -3.92 16.22
CA ARG A 344 -3.80 -5.01 16.41
C ARG A 344 -2.37 -4.51 16.20
N THR A 345 -2.11 -3.77 15.12
CA THR A 345 -0.80 -3.14 14.88
C THR A 345 -0.42 -2.17 16.00
N SER A 346 -1.37 -1.37 16.50
CA SER A 346 -1.12 -0.48 17.64
C SER A 346 -0.85 -1.23 18.95
N GLY A 347 -1.46 -2.40 19.16
CA GLY A 347 -1.12 -3.31 20.25
C GLY A 347 0.32 -3.76 20.14
N ASN A 348 0.68 -4.39 19.01
CA ASN A 348 2.02 -4.88 18.74
C ASN A 348 3.09 -3.80 18.89
N LYS A 349 2.81 -2.56 18.45
CA LYS A 349 3.73 -1.42 18.60
C LYS A 349 4.04 -1.10 20.08
N ARG A 350 3.09 -1.29 20.99
CA ARG A 350 3.30 -1.08 22.44
C ARG A 350 4.11 -2.20 23.08
N ASP A 351 4.08 -3.40 22.49
CA ASP A 351 4.81 -4.57 22.97
C ASP A 351 6.28 -4.57 22.54
N ILE A 352 6.67 -3.69 21.60
CA ILE A 352 8.08 -3.49 21.20
C ILE A 352 8.87 -2.95 22.38
N THR A 353 9.87 -3.72 22.81
CA THR A 353 10.70 -3.39 23.97
C THR A 353 11.65 -2.22 23.68
N ALA A 354 12.18 -1.59 24.73
CA ALA A 354 13.19 -0.54 24.58
C ALA A 354 14.45 -1.03 23.84
N SER A 355 14.91 -2.26 24.12
CA SER A 355 16.05 -2.87 23.42
C SER A 355 15.77 -3.03 21.93
N GLU A 356 14.55 -3.45 21.56
CA GLU A 356 14.18 -3.58 20.17
C GLU A 356 14.08 -2.20 19.47
N TRP A 357 13.63 -1.16 20.18
CA TRP A 357 13.69 0.21 19.65
C TRP A 357 15.12 0.70 19.44
N ASP A 358 16.06 0.33 20.30
CA ASP A 358 17.48 0.64 20.12
C ASP A 358 18.07 -0.09 18.89
N GLU A 359 17.71 -1.35 18.67
CA GLU A 359 18.08 -2.09 17.47
C GLU A 359 17.50 -1.42 16.21
N ARG A 360 16.22 -1.03 16.24
CA ARG A 360 15.59 -0.32 15.13
C ARG A 360 16.25 1.03 14.85
N LYS A 361 16.63 1.77 15.90
CA LYS A 361 17.42 3.00 15.76
C LYS A 361 18.76 2.73 15.06
N GLN A 362 19.44 1.63 15.39
CA GLN A 362 20.68 1.27 14.71
C GLN A 362 20.45 0.97 13.22
N ILE A 363 19.34 0.32 12.86
CA ILE A 363 18.97 0.10 11.44
C ILE A 363 18.85 1.45 10.70
N LEU A 364 18.20 2.46 11.30
CA LEU A 364 18.11 3.79 10.69
C LEU A 364 19.49 4.43 10.48
N ILE A 365 20.37 4.33 11.47
CA ILE A 365 21.75 4.82 11.39
C ILE A 365 22.47 4.15 10.22
N ASP A 366 22.38 2.84 10.10
CA ASP A 366 23.04 2.08 9.02
C ASP A 366 22.51 2.48 7.63
N ILE A 367 21.22 2.78 7.52
CA ILE A 367 20.60 3.28 6.28
C ILE A 367 21.19 4.64 5.90
N ILE A 368 21.22 5.59 6.84
CA ILE A 368 21.74 6.94 6.58
C ILE A 368 23.24 6.87 6.26
N GLU A 369 24.03 6.14 7.04
CA GLU A 369 25.49 6.01 6.86
C GLU A 369 25.87 5.39 5.52
N ARG A 370 25.06 4.46 4.98
CA ARG A 370 25.30 3.90 3.63
C ARG A 370 25.23 4.97 2.54
N GLY A 371 24.31 5.92 2.68
CA GLY A 371 24.07 6.99 1.72
C GLY A 371 24.80 8.31 2.02
N ARG A 372 25.45 8.40 3.19
CA ARG A 372 26.01 9.64 3.73
C ARG A 372 27.20 10.16 2.94
N CYS A 373 27.26 11.48 2.77
CA CYS A 373 28.41 12.14 2.17
C CYS A 373 29.41 12.60 3.24
N LYS A 374 30.44 11.77 3.48
CA LYS A 374 31.37 11.96 4.61
C LYS A 374 32.30 13.17 4.49
N ASP A 375 32.48 13.70 3.28
CA ASP A 375 33.31 14.91 3.05
C ASP A 375 32.54 16.23 3.29
N GLY A 376 31.23 16.14 3.58
CA GLY A 376 30.37 17.30 3.82
C GLY A 376 30.02 18.11 2.57
N SER A 377 30.30 17.60 1.36
CA SER A 377 30.00 18.30 0.10
C SER A 377 28.50 18.40 -0.22
N ARG A 378 27.66 17.60 0.45
CA ARG A 378 26.20 17.67 0.39
C ARG A 378 25.55 17.28 1.73
N PRO A 379 24.27 17.65 1.95
CA PRO A 379 23.50 17.20 3.11
C PRO A 379 23.46 15.67 3.23
N ASP A 380 23.33 15.20 4.48
CA ASP A 380 23.32 13.77 4.83
C ASP A 380 22.02 13.09 4.34
N CYS A 381 20.88 13.79 4.46
CA CYS A 381 19.56 13.32 4.05
C CYS A 381 18.63 14.49 3.70
N VAL A 382 17.51 14.20 3.05
CA VAL A 382 16.38 15.12 2.88
C VAL A 382 15.31 14.82 3.92
N ILE A 383 14.64 15.83 4.46
CA ILE A 383 13.43 15.66 5.28
C ILE A 383 12.29 16.40 4.59
N GLY A 384 11.22 15.68 4.27
CA GLY A 384 9.97 16.30 3.83
C GLY A 384 9.29 16.99 5.00
N VAL A 385 9.14 18.31 4.94
CA VAL A 385 8.55 19.10 6.04
C VAL A 385 7.39 19.97 5.58
N SER A 386 6.38 20.09 6.43
CA SER A 386 5.25 21.01 6.29
C SER A 386 5.24 22.10 7.36
N GLY A 387 6.17 22.07 8.31
CA GLY A 387 6.13 22.99 9.46
C GLY A 387 5.18 22.55 10.58
N GLY A 388 4.51 21.42 10.45
CA GLY A 388 3.72 20.82 11.54
C GLY A 388 4.59 20.16 12.62
N LYS A 389 3.96 19.74 13.71
CA LYS A 389 4.63 19.09 14.86
C LYS A 389 5.53 17.91 14.45
N ASP A 390 5.08 17.11 13.49
CA ASP A 390 5.78 15.90 13.06
C ASP A 390 7.01 16.28 12.24
N SER A 391 6.97 17.41 11.53
CA SER A 391 8.15 17.98 10.85
C SER A 391 9.19 18.43 11.87
N TYR A 392 8.78 19.13 12.92
CA TYR A 392 9.68 19.54 14.02
C TYR A 392 10.30 18.33 14.72
N PHE A 393 9.51 17.30 15.02
CA PHE A 393 10.02 16.10 15.67
C PHE A 393 10.99 15.32 14.78
N GLN A 394 10.67 15.15 13.48
CA GLN A 394 11.59 14.53 12.52
C GLN A 394 12.93 15.27 12.47
N THR A 395 12.90 16.60 12.32
CA THR A 395 14.11 17.40 12.27
C THR A 395 14.88 17.33 13.58
N HIS A 396 14.22 17.43 14.73
CA HIS A 396 14.83 17.23 16.04
C HIS A 396 15.55 15.88 16.13
N TYR A 397 14.87 14.79 15.79
CA TYR A 397 15.44 13.46 15.92
C TYR A 397 16.66 13.27 15.01
N ILE A 398 16.54 13.63 13.73
CA ILE A 398 17.64 13.46 12.78
C ILE A 398 18.83 14.39 13.10
N LYS A 399 18.57 15.67 13.41
CA LYS A 399 19.62 16.68 13.60
C LYS A 399 20.21 16.67 15.01
N ASN A 400 19.37 16.70 16.03
CA ASN A 400 19.80 16.90 17.41
C ASN A 400 20.01 15.59 18.17
N VAL A 401 19.25 14.53 17.85
CA VAL A 401 19.42 13.21 18.50
C VAL A 401 20.46 12.36 17.78
N LEU A 402 20.41 12.28 16.44
CA LEU A 402 21.35 11.46 15.66
C LEU A 402 22.57 12.24 15.14
N GLY A 403 22.53 13.57 15.10
CA GLY A 403 23.68 14.39 14.71
C GLY A 403 23.89 14.55 13.20
N TYR A 404 22.88 14.25 12.37
CA TYR A 404 22.96 14.41 10.91
C TYR A 404 22.59 15.83 10.45
N LYS A 405 23.10 16.27 9.30
CA LYS A 405 22.75 17.55 8.68
C LYS A 405 21.72 17.35 7.56
N PRO A 406 20.41 17.56 7.83
CA PRO A 406 19.38 17.40 6.81
C PRO A 406 19.23 18.63 5.90
N LEU A 407 18.69 18.41 4.70
CA LEU A 407 18.06 19.42 3.86
C LEU A 407 16.54 19.35 4.04
N LEU A 408 15.93 20.43 4.50
CA LEU A 408 14.47 20.51 4.61
C LEU A 408 13.86 20.79 3.24
N VAL A 409 12.78 20.09 2.89
CA VAL A 409 12.08 20.27 1.61
C VAL A 409 10.58 20.36 1.83
N THR A 410 9.97 21.43 1.31
CA THR A 410 8.52 21.68 1.41
C THR A 410 7.90 21.89 0.05
N TYR A 411 6.76 21.24 -0.16
CA TYR A 411 5.79 21.64 -1.17
C TYR A 411 4.78 22.61 -0.54
N TYR A 412 4.65 23.81 -1.11
CA TYR A 412 3.79 24.86 -0.57
C TYR A 412 2.47 24.96 -1.36
N GLY A 413 1.39 24.39 -0.82
CA GLY A 413 0.08 24.30 -1.48
C GLY A 413 -0.76 25.60 -1.50
N ASN A 414 -0.25 26.73 -1.00
CA ASN A 414 -0.98 28.00 -0.90
C ASN A 414 -2.22 27.98 0.04
N ASN A 415 -2.22 27.12 1.05
CA ASN A 415 -3.32 26.95 2.01
C ASN A 415 -2.88 27.02 3.49
N TYR A 416 -1.67 27.50 3.78
CA TYR A 416 -1.16 27.53 5.14
C TYR A 416 -2.00 28.43 6.05
N SER A 417 -2.24 27.99 7.28
CA SER A 417 -2.69 28.89 8.35
C SER A 417 -1.58 29.88 8.70
N GLU A 418 -1.91 31.03 9.29
CA GLU A 418 -0.89 31.98 9.73
C GLU A 418 0.10 31.35 10.71
N VAL A 419 -0.42 30.55 11.66
CA VAL A 419 0.38 29.78 12.63
C VAL A 419 1.28 28.77 11.91
N GLY A 420 0.71 27.99 10.98
CA GLY A 420 1.46 27.00 10.19
C GLY A 420 2.57 27.65 9.37
N GLN A 421 2.33 28.81 8.77
CA GLN A 421 3.32 29.54 8.00
C GLN A 421 4.47 30.05 8.87
N ARG A 422 4.18 30.58 10.07
CA ARG A 422 5.21 30.96 11.03
C ARG A 422 6.04 29.77 11.47
N ASN A 423 5.38 28.67 11.84
CA ASN A 423 6.07 27.43 12.23
C ASN A 423 6.98 26.92 11.11
N LEU A 424 6.52 26.90 9.84
CA LEU A 424 7.32 26.48 8.70
C LEU A 424 8.57 27.33 8.52
N LEU A 425 8.42 28.65 8.46
CA LEU A 425 9.53 29.57 8.15
C LEU A 425 10.58 29.61 9.26
N ARG A 426 10.17 29.39 10.52
CA ARG A 426 11.07 29.34 11.68
C ARG A 426 11.95 28.09 11.72
N MET A 427 11.59 27.00 11.04
CA MET A 427 12.34 25.73 11.14
C MET A 427 13.82 25.88 10.81
N LYS A 428 14.16 26.63 9.75
CA LYS A 428 15.55 26.85 9.33
C LYS A 428 16.38 27.55 10.42
N GLU A 429 15.77 28.46 11.18
CA GLU A 429 16.41 29.24 12.24
C GLU A 429 16.52 28.40 13.52
N VAL A 430 15.46 27.65 13.83
CA VAL A 430 15.38 26.81 15.03
C VAL A 430 16.37 25.65 14.98
N PHE A 431 16.55 25.03 13.81
CA PHE A 431 17.38 23.84 13.65
C PHE A 431 18.75 24.09 13.03
N ASP A 432 19.04 25.32 12.58
CA ASP A 432 20.26 25.69 11.86
C ASP A 432 20.53 24.77 10.65
N VAL A 433 19.57 24.74 9.72
CA VAL A 433 19.58 23.88 8.53
C VAL A 433 19.04 24.61 7.30
N ASP A 434 19.45 24.14 6.13
CA ASP A 434 18.97 24.66 4.85
C ASP A 434 17.53 24.19 4.55
N HIS A 435 16.76 25.04 3.88
CA HIS A 435 15.35 24.77 3.58
C HIS A 435 14.97 25.21 2.17
N VAL A 436 14.55 24.26 1.34
CA VAL A 436 13.98 24.47 0.01
C VAL A 436 12.46 24.45 0.09
N ILE A 437 11.82 25.54 -0.34
CA ILE A 437 10.36 25.64 -0.42
C ILE A 437 9.96 25.80 -1.89
N TYR A 438 9.29 24.81 -2.46
CA TYR A 438 8.73 24.89 -3.81
C TYR A 438 7.31 25.44 -3.75
N GLN A 439 7.06 26.54 -4.47
CA GLN A 439 5.74 27.19 -4.55
C GLN A 439 5.22 27.11 -6.00
N PRO A 440 4.23 26.24 -6.30
CA PRO A 440 3.62 26.20 -7.62
C PRO A 440 2.82 27.48 -7.90
N SER A 441 2.60 27.76 -9.18
CA SER A 441 1.74 28.88 -9.61
C SER A 441 0.32 28.74 -9.06
N VAL A 442 -0.17 29.79 -8.41
CA VAL A 442 -1.54 29.87 -7.86
C VAL A 442 -2.60 29.56 -8.92
N THR A 443 -2.39 30.01 -10.17
CA THR A 443 -3.30 29.72 -11.28
C THR A 443 -3.40 28.22 -11.57
N VAL A 444 -2.27 27.51 -11.51
CA VAL A 444 -2.24 26.04 -11.68
C VAL A 444 -2.89 25.36 -10.49
N LEU A 445 -2.61 25.79 -9.26
CA LEU A 445 -3.22 25.25 -8.04
C LEU A 445 -4.75 25.35 -8.07
N LYS A 446 -5.30 26.51 -8.45
CA LYS A 446 -6.76 26.68 -8.59
C LYS A 446 -7.39 25.70 -9.59
N LYS A 447 -6.73 25.46 -10.73
CA LYS A 447 -7.17 24.47 -11.72
C LYS A 447 -7.13 23.05 -11.14
N LEU A 448 -6.03 22.68 -10.50
CA LEU A 448 -5.86 21.37 -9.89
C LEU A 448 -6.87 21.11 -8.76
N ASN A 449 -7.22 22.12 -7.96
CA ASN A 449 -8.27 22.00 -6.93
C ASN A 449 -9.64 21.66 -7.53
N ARG A 450 -10.05 22.41 -8.57
CA ARG A 450 -11.32 22.13 -9.27
C ARG A 450 -11.31 20.76 -9.92
N LEU A 451 -10.22 20.41 -10.60
CA LEU A 451 -10.07 19.12 -11.28
C LEU A 451 -10.06 17.96 -10.29
N GLY A 452 -9.32 18.08 -9.17
CA GLY A 452 -9.28 17.06 -8.12
C GLY A 452 -10.68 16.75 -7.57
N LEU A 453 -11.49 17.78 -7.29
CA LEU A 453 -12.88 17.59 -6.89
C LEU A 453 -13.70 16.87 -7.98
N LYS A 454 -13.66 17.37 -9.23
CA LYS A 454 -14.45 16.81 -10.34
C LYS A 454 -14.08 15.37 -10.71
N ILE A 455 -12.79 15.04 -10.66
CA ILE A 455 -12.26 13.75 -11.15
C ILE A 455 -12.37 12.67 -10.09
N MET A 456 -12.07 12.99 -8.84
CA MET A 456 -11.90 11.98 -7.79
C MET A 456 -12.47 12.39 -6.44
N GLY A 457 -13.18 13.52 -6.36
CA GLY A 457 -13.79 14.01 -5.12
C GLY A 457 -12.74 14.39 -4.08
N ASP A 458 -11.58 14.86 -4.53
CA ASP A 458 -10.45 15.24 -3.70
C ASP A 458 -10.02 16.65 -4.06
N MET A 459 -10.51 17.62 -3.30
CA MET A 459 -10.28 19.03 -3.60
C MET A 459 -8.83 19.48 -3.36
N ASN A 460 -7.99 18.66 -2.70
CA ASN A 460 -6.59 18.98 -2.38
C ASN A 460 -5.60 18.00 -3.03
N TRP A 461 -5.99 17.32 -4.12
CA TRP A 461 -5.16 16.30 -4.77
C TRP A 461 -3.72 16.77 -5.06
N HIS A 462 -3.55 18.04 -5.47
CA HIS A 462 -2.22 18.59 -5.74
C HIS A 462 -1.35 18.66 -4.47
N GLY A 463 -1.94 18.89 -3.30
CA GLY A 463 -1.26 18.92 -2.02
C GLY A 463 -0.70 17.54 -1.69
N HIS A 464 -1.54 16.51 -1.80
CA HIS A 464 -1.14 15.12 -1.55
C HIS A 464 0.01 14.70 -2.48
N ILE A 465 -0.15 14.83 -3.79
CA ILE A 465 0.87 14.39 -4.76
C ILE A 465 2.12 15.28 -4.72
N GLY A 466 1.96 16.58 -4.47
CA GLY A 466 3.07 17.54 -4.38
C GLY A 466 3.99 17.27 -3.20
N ILE A 467 3.43 17.08 -2.00
CA ILE A 467 4.18 16.72 -0.78
C ILE A 467 4.90 15.39 -0.96
N CYS A 468 4.25 14.42 -1.61
CA CYS A 468 4.80 13.08 -1.86
C CYS A 468 5.92 13.04 -2.92
N THR A 469 5.98 14.03 -3.81
CA THR A 469 6.92 14.03 -4.95
C THR A 469 8.11 14.93 -4.71
N THR A 470 7.86 16.13 -4.16
CA THR A 470 8.86 17.20 -4.10
C THR A 470 10.13 16.78 -3.34
N PRO A 471 10.05 16.18 -2.13
CA PRO A 471 11.24 15.72 -1.41
C PRO A 471 12.04 14.68 -2.19
N MET A 472 11.39 13.70 -2.82
CA MET A 472 12.04 12.66 -3.62
C MET A 472 12.72 13.23 -4.86
N LYS A 473 12.05 14.18 -5.54
CA LYS A 473 12.59 14.86 -6.72
C LYS A 473 13.80 15.73 -6.38
N ILE A 474 13.72 16.50 -5.30
CA ILE A 474 14.84 17.32 -4.83
C ILE A 474 16.00 16.44 -4.37
N ALA A 475 15.73 15.33 -3.68
CA ALA A 475 16.75 14.36 -3.30
C ALA A 475 17.51 13.81 -4.51
N ALA A 476 16.79 13.39 -5.57
CA ALA A 476 17.39 12.95 -6.82
C ALA A 476 18.23 14.05 -7.50
N LEU A 477 17.68 15.27 -7.62
CA LEU A 477 18.38 16.41 -8.24
C LEU A 477 19.68 16.79 -7.51
N HIS A 478 19.68 16.70 -6.18
CA HIS A 478 20.85 16.99 -5.35
C HIS A 478 21.72 15.76 -5.05
N LYS A 479 21.39 14.59 -5.62
CA LYS A 479 22.09 13.32 -5.40
C LYS A 479 22.20 12.92 -3.92
N ILE A 480 21.12 13.14 -3.17
CA ILE A 480 20.99 12.75 -1.76
C ILE A 480 20.16 11.45 -1.72
N PRO A 481 20.73 10.30 -1.32
CA PRO A 481 20.10 8.99 -1.48
C PRO A 481 19.09 8.63 -0.38
N THR A 482 18.89 9.49 0.62
CA THR A 482 18.00 9.18 1.75
C THR A 482 17.03 10.33 1.99
N VAL A 483 15.74 10.01 1.96
CA VAL A 483 14.63 10.89 2.30
C VAL A 483 13.97 10.36 3.56
N ILE A 484 13.81 11.19 4.57
CA ILE A 484 13.12 10.87 5.82
C ILE A 484 11.69 11.40 5.74
N TRP A 485 10.76 10.52 6.08
CA TRP A 485 9.34 10.80 6.28
C TRP A 485 8.96 10.57 7.75
N GLY A 486 7.83 11.11 8.17
CA GLY A 486 7.35 11.01 9.54
C GLY A 486 6.67 9.67 9.82
N GLU A 487 5.37 9.72 10.06
CA GLU A 487 4.56 8.51 10.19
C GLU A 487 4.26 7.84 8.87
N HIS A 488 4.28 6.50 8.87
CA HIS A 488 3.58 5.73 7.86
C HIS A 488 2.07 5.69 8.19
N GLY A 489 1.30 6.65 7.65
CA GLY A 489 -0.12 6.84 7.98
C GLY A 489 -1.00 5.59 7.88
N TYR A 490 -0.85 4.77 6.84
CA TYR A 490 -1.66 3.55 6.69
C TYR A 490 -1.28 2.41 7.66
N GLN A 491 -0.02 2.32 8.07
CA GLN A 491 0.40 1.35 9.08
C GLN A 491 -0.21 1.72 10.44
N ASP A 492 -0.13 3.01 10.81
CA ASP A 492 -0.62 3.52 12.10
C ASP A 492 -2.17 3.60 12.16
N LEU A 493 -2.82 4.01 11.07
CA LEU A 493 -4.28 4.22 11.04
C LEU A 493 -5.06 2.93 10.75
N CYS A 494 -4.71 2.18 9.71
CA CYS A 494 -5.49 0.99 9.30
C CYS A 494 -4.77 -0.35 9.53
N GLY A 495 -3.51 -0.34 9.98
CA GLY A 495 -2.75 -1.57 10.15
C GLY A 495 -2.59 -2.32 8.83
N GLN A 496 -2.29 -1.60 7.75
CA GLN A 496 -2.03 -2.19 6.44
C GLN A 496 -0.79 -3.11 6.47
N PHE A 497 0.16 -2.78 7.35
CA PHE A 497 1.45 -3.44 7.50
C PHE A 497 1.72 -3.77 8.98
N SER A 498 2.75 -4.58 9.22
CA SER A 498 3.30 -4.88 10.55
C SER A 498 4.46 -3.94 10.80
N MET A 499 4.71 -3.65 12.07
CA MET A 499 5.89 -2.92 12.50
C MET A 499 7.20 -3.62 12.08
N ASN A 500 7.17 -4.92 11.78
CA ASN A 500 8.33 -5.71 11.38
C ASN A 500 8.58 -5.71 9.87
N ASP A 501 7.69 -5.10 9.07
CA ASP A 501 7.84 -5.05 7.62
C ASP A 501 8.82 -3.94 7.17
N PHE A 502 9.10 -2.96 8.05
CA PHE A 502 9.94 -1.79 7.76
C PHE A 502 9.60 -1.09 6.43
N VAL A 503 8.31 -0.98 6.12
CA VAL A 503 7.82 -0.46 4.84
C VAL A 503 8.42 0.90 4.54
N GLU A 504 8.85 1.08 3.29
CA GLU A 504 9.44 2.32 2.77
C GLU A 504 8.46 3.08 1.89
N TRP A 505 8.79 4.34 1.66
CA TRP A 505 8.14 5.16 0.66
C TRP A 505 8.40 4.57 -0.72
N THR A 506 7.32 4.35 -1.47
CA THR A 506 7.38 3.82 -2.84
C THR A 506 6.56 4.66 -3.79
N TYR A 507 6.87 4.57 -5.08
CA TYR A 507 5.99 5.08 -6.13
C TYR A 507 4.57 4.58 -5.97
N ARG A 508 4.47 3.29 -5.64
CA ARG A 508 3.24 2.56 -5.56
C ARG A 508 2.35 3.17 -4.50
N SER A 509 2.91 3.44 -3.32
CA SER A 509 2.22 4.13 -2.24
C SER A 509 1.75 5.51 -2.71
N ARG A 510 2.63 6.29 -3.34
CA ARG A 510 2.27 7.60 -3.92
C ARG A 510 1.08 7.50 -4.89
N LEU A 511 1.12 6.57 -5.84
CA LEU A 511 0.13 6.43 -6.89
C LEU A 511 -1.19 5.84 -6.37
N GLU A 512 -1.15 4.67 -5.72
CA GLU A 512 -2.35 3.95 -5.29
C GLU A 512 -3.05 4.65 -4.11
N HIS A 513 -2.28 5.16 -3.15
CA HIS A 513 -2.84 5.65 -1.89
C HIS A 513 -3.01 7.17 -1.89
N TYR A 514 -1.94 7.93 -2.15
CA TYR A 514 -1.97 9.38 -2.02
C TYR A 514 -2.59 10.09 -3.23
N SER A 515 -2.50 9.51 -4.43
CA SER A 515 -3.04 10.12 -5.64
C SER A 515 -4.26 9.38 -6.22
N ARG A 516 -4.76 8.35 -5.51
CA ARG A 516 -5.99 7.59 -5.84
C ARG A 516 -5.96 6.90 -7.22
N GLY A 517 -4.77 6.52 -7.68
CA GLY A 517 -4.53 5.92 -9.00
C GLY A 517 -4.43 6.93 -10.15
N TYR A 518 -4.44 8.23 -9.85
CA TYR A 518 -4.27 9.31 -10.83
C TYR A 518 -2.86 9.89 -10.72
N ASP A 519 -2.15 10.06 -11.82
CA ASP A 519 -0.85 10.75 -11.84
C ASP A 519 -0.91 12.08 -12.62
N TRP A 520 0.21 12.80 -12.61
CA TRP A 520 0.38 14.13 -13.18
C TRP A 520 -0.09 14.23 -14.64
N ASN A 521 0.11 13.17 -15.43
CA ASN A 521 -0.23 13.12 -16.85
C ASN A 521 -1.75 13.00 -17.08
N TYR A 522 -2.54 12.57 -16.10
CA TYR A 522 -4.01 12.60 -16.19
C TYR A 522 -4.56 14.01 -16.37
N MET A 523 -3.92 14.99 -15.71
CA MET A 523 -4.35 16.38 -15.66
C MET A 523 -3.99 17.17 -16.93
N VAL A 524 -3.05 16.67 -17.73
CA VAL A 524 -2.56 17.39 -18.92
C VAL A 524 -3.68 17.53 -19.96
N GLY A 525 -3.80 18.74 -20.50
CA GLY A 525 -4.86 19.13 -21.45
C GLY A 525 -6.16 19.61 -20.79
N LEU A 526 -6.44 19.20 -19.54
CA LEU A 526 -7.63 19.64 -18.82
C LEU A 526 -7.46 21.07 -18.29
N GLU A 527 -8.49 21.92 -18.49
CA GLU A 527 -8.45 23.35 -18.14
C GLU A 527 -7.18 24.09 -18.66
N GLY A 528 -6.60 23.61 -19.78
CA GLY A 528 -5.39 24.15 -20.38
C GLY A 528 -4.10 23.92 -19.59
N ILE A 529 -4.06 22.92 -18.70
CA ILE A 529 -2.84 22.49 -18.01
C ILE A 529 -1.84 21.92 -19.01
N LYS A 530 -0.60 22.42 -18.97
CA LYS A 530 0.50 21.95 -19.80
C LYS A 530 1.37 20.98 -19.01
N GLN A 531 2.11 20.13 -19.74
CA GLN A 531 3.11 19.25 -19.12
C GLN A 531 4.16 20.02 -18.29
N SER A 532 4.55 21.22 -18.74
CA SER A 532 5.46 22.09 -17.98
C SER A 532 4.91 22.53 -16.62
N ASP A 533 3.59 22.70 -16.51
CA ASP A 533 2.94 23.06 -15.24
C ASP A 533 3.00 21.90 -14.24
N MET A 534 3.17 20.68 -14.75
CA MET A 534 3.16 19.45 -13.97
C MET A 534 4.56 18.95 -13.59
N TYR A 535 5.63 19.66 -13.97
CA TYR A 535 7.01 19.18 -13.82
C TYR A 535 7.35 18.76 -12.39
N ILE A 536 6.97 19.54 -11.37
CA ILE A 536 7.28 19.19 -9.98
C ILE A 536 6.58 17.91 -9.48
N TYR A 537 5.46 17.55 -10.11
CA TYR A 537 4.70 16.36 -9.77
C TYR A 537 5.19 15.11 -10.50
N GLN A 538 6.11 15.24 -11.48
CA GLN A 538 6.79 14.11 -12.09
C GLN A 538 7.80 13.52 -11.10
N TYR A 539 7.57 12.27 -10.71
CA TYR A 539 8.42 11.52 -9.78
C TYR A 539 9.77 11.18 -10.44
N PRO A 540 10.87 11.00 -9.67
CA PRO A 540 12.12 10.48 -10.21
C PRO A 540 11.91 9.17 -10.99
N THR A 541 12.64 9.02 -12.09
CA THR A 541 12.60 7.79 -12.91
C THR A 541 13.15 6.60 -12.12
N ASP A 542 12.73 5.38 -12.51
CA ASP A 542 13.29 4.15 -11.92
C ASP A 542 14.82 4.10 -12.06
N GLN A 543 15.36 4.59 -13.18
CA GLN A 543 16.80 4.63 -13.41
C GLN A 543 17.51 5.59 -12.42
N GLU A 544 16.98 6.80 -12.22
CA GLU A 544 17.54 7.75 -11.23
C GLU A 544 17.50 7.18 -9.81
N ILE A 545 16.40 6.53 -9.43
CA ILE A 545 16.27 5.89 -8.10
C ILE A 545 17.27 4.75 -7.95
N TYR A 546 17.38 3.89 -8.97
CA TYR A 546 18.26 2.73 -8.95
C TYR A 546 19.74 3.10 -8.91
N ASP A 547 20.15 4.11 -9.69
CA ASP A 547 21.55 4.56 -9.76
C ASP A 547 21.98 5.28 -8.47
N LEU A 548 21.07 6.02 -7.84
CA LEU A 548 21.34 6.72 -6.60
C LEU A 548 21.19 5.83 -5.35
N ASP A 549 20.58 4.64 -5.46
CA ASP A 549 20.07 3.87 -4.32
C ASP A 549 19.14 4.74 -3.43
N LEU A 550 18.28 5.53 -4.10
CA LEU A 550 17.41 6.51 -3.45
C LEU A 550 16.31 5.81 -2.66
N ARG A 551 16.29 6.03 -1.35
CA ARG A 551 15.31 5.45 -0.42
C ARG A 551 14.54 6.51 0.31
N GLY A 552 13.24 6.28 0.50
CA GLY A 552 12.41 7.06 1.39
C GLY A 552 12.01 6.23 2.60
N VAL A 553 12.43 6.62 3.79
CA VAL A 553 12.22 5.85 5.01
C VAL A 553 11.30 6.59 5.98
N TYR A 554 10.39 5.85 6.62
CA TYR A 554 9.51 6.41 7.65
C TYR A 554 10.17 6.31 9.02
N LEU A 555 10.33 7.44 9.69
CA LEU A 555 10.92 7.52 11.01
C LEU A 555 10.11 6.72 12.05
N SER A 556 8.80 6.59 11.87
CA SER A 556 7.93 5.77 12.72
C SER A 556 8.27 4.26 12.75
N ASN A 557 9.11 3.77 11.83
CA ASN A 557 9.61 2.39 11.88
C ASN A 557 10.77 2.21 12.88
N PHE A 558 11.44 3.31 13.25
CA PHE A 558 12.72 3.29 13.95
C PHE A 558 12.71 3.99 15.30
N THR A 559 11.66 4.76 15.60
CA THR A 559 11.41 5.34 16.91
C THR A 559 9.94 5.21 17.24
N TYR A 560 9.64 5.10 18.54
CA TYR A 560 8.27 5.12 19.02
C TYR A 560 7.60 6.44 18.61
N TRP A 561 6.50 6.33 17.87
CA TRP A 561 5.84 7.47 17.25
C TRP A 561 4.53 7.80 17.96
N GLU A 562 4.46 8.90 18.71
CA GLU A 562 3.23 9.33 19.38
C GLU A 562 3.06 10.85 19.27
N ALA A 563 2.02 11.25 18.55
CA ALA A 563 1.79 12.62 18.13
C ALA A 563 1.57 13.60 19.30
N ASN A 564 0.94 13.17 20.40
CA ASN A 564 0.69 14.03 21.56
C ASN A 564 2.00 14.29 22.33
N GLU A 565 2.85 13.29 22.51
CA GLU A 565 4.17 13.43 23.12
C GLU A 565 5.12 14.26 22.25
N HIS A 566 5.08 14.06 20.93
CA HIS A 566 5.83 14.91 20.00
C HIS A 566 5.40 16.37 20.14
N THR A 567 4.10 16.65 20.21
CA THR A 567 3.55 18.01 20.39
C THR A 567 4.11 18.67 21.63
N LYS A 568 4.05 18.00 22.79
CA LYS A 568 4.58 18.51 24.06
C LYS A 568 6.07 18.84 23.95
N THR A 569 6.82 17.95 23.32
CA THR A 569 8.28 18.11 23.12
C THR A 569 8.57 19.33 22.27
N VAL A 570 7.96 19.47 21.09
CA VAL A 570 8.31 20.55 20.16
C VAL A 570 7.80 21.92 20.61
N ILE A 571 6.72 21.98 21.39
CA ILE A 571 6.31 23.23 22.07
C ILE A 571 7.39 23.65 23.05
N LYS A 572 7.81 22.74 23.93
CA LYS A 572 8.76 23.02 25.00
C LYS A 572 10.15 23.39 24.46
N GLU A 573 10.67 22.61 23.53
CA GLU A 573 12.05 22.76 23.06
C GLU A 573 12.20 23.84 21.97
N TYR A 574 11.14 24.09 21.18
CA TYR A 574 11.24 24.92 19.98
C TYR A 574 10.21 26.04 19.88
N GLY A 575 9.31 26.17 20.86
CA GLY A 575 8.24 27.14 20.82
C GLY A 575 7.33 26.95 19.61
N PHE A 576 7.05 25.69 19.25
CA PHE A 576 6.05 25.35 18.23
C PHE A 576 4.68 25.93 18.63
N GLU A 577 4.00 26.57 17.70
CA GLU A 577 2.68 27.17 17.95
C GLU A 577 1.54 26.22 17.52
N THR A 578 0.51 26.06 18.36
CA THR A 578 -0.74 25.39 18.01
C THR A 578 -1.80 26.39 17.53
N SER A 579 -2.88 25.93 16.90
CA SER A 579 -4.01 26.79 16.56
C SER A 579 -4.64 27.38 17.83
N ASN A 580 -4.89 28.68 17.81
CA ASN A 580 -5.67 29.38 18.83
C ASN A 580 -7.18 29.32 18.54
N GLU A 581 -7.56 28.91 17.33
CA GLU A 581 -8.95 28.67 16.95
C GLU A 581 -9.28 27.18 17.00
N GLN A 582 -10.51 26.88 17.42
CA GLN A 582 -11.09 25.55 17.31
C GLN A 582 -11.42 25.24 15.85
N PHE A 583 -11.10 24.02 15.41
CA PHE A 583 -11.51 23.53 14.10
C PHE A 583 -12.93 23.00 14.13
N ASP A 584 -13.66 23.16 13.03
CA ASP A 584 -15.07 22.78 12.95
C ASP A 584 -15.30 21.26 13.00
N ARG A 585 -14.25 20.46 12.73
CA ARG A 585 -14.37 19.01 12.47
C ARG A 585 -13.41 18.15 13.28
N THR A 586 -12.71 18.73 14.23
CA THR A 586 -11.91 17.98 15.20
C THR A 586 -11.61 18.82 16.45
N TYR A 587 -11.46 18.14 17.57
CA TYR A 587 -11.07 18.74 18.85
C TYR A 587 -9.56 19.04 18.96
N ARG A 588 -8.73 18.48 18.06
CA ARG A 588 -7.28 18.65 18.10
C ARG A 588 -6.86 19.97 17.45
N ASN A 589 -6.18 20.85 18.19
CA ASN A 589 -5.73 22.16 17.70
C ASN A 589 -4.28 22.18 17.15
N MET A 590 -3.59 21.03 17.16
CA MET A 590 -2.17 20.91 16.79
C MET A 590 -1.91 20.15 15.48
N SER A 591 -2.94 19.56 14.87
CA SER A 591 -2.81 18.77 13.64
C SER A 591 -3.02 19.62 12.38
N ASN A 592 -2.28 19.32 11.31
CA ASN A 592 -2.51 19.83 9.95
C ASN A 592 -2.59 21.37 9.84
N LEU A 593 -1.73 22.09 10.56
CA LEU A 593 -1.68 23.55 10.51
C LEU A 593 -1.15 24.10 9.16
N ASP A 594 -0.50 23.22 8.40
CA ASP A 594 0.08 23.46 7.08
C ASP A 594 -0.95 23.57 5.95
N ASP A 595 -2.20 23.19 6.20
CA ASP A 595 -3.29 23.39 5.25
C ASP A 595 -4.62 23.57 6.00
N ILE A 596 -5.18 24.78 5.94
CA ILE A 596 -6.45 25.13 6.58
C ILE A 596 -7.63 24.26 6.12
N HIS A 597 -7.53 23.64 4.96
CA HIS A 597 -8.59 22.83 4.39
C HIS A 597 -8.52 21.36 4.81
N GLU A 598 -7.38 20.89 5.33
CA GLU A 598 -7.21 19.49 5.79
C GLU A 598 -8.14 19.17 6.96
N ASN A 599 -8.21 20.02 8.00
CA ASN A 599 -9.20 19.84 9.08
C ASN A 599 -10.61 20.33 8.71
N GLY A 600 -10.83 20.71 7.45
CA GLY A 600 -12.01 21.40 6.96
C GLY A 600 -12.64 20.70 5.76
N VAL A 601 -12.70 21.39 4.61
CA VAL A 601 -13.40 20.92 3.41
C VAL A 601 -12.82 19.62 2.84
N HIS A 602 -11.51 19.34 2.99
CA HIS A 602 -10.90 18.07 2.57
C HIS A 602 -11.60 16.90 3.24
N ASP A 603 -11.64 16.91 4.58
CA ASP A 603 -12.25 15.84 5.33
C ASP A 603 -13.77 15.83 5.18
N TYR A 604 -14.38 16.94 4.75
CA TYR A 604 -15.83 17.02 4.60
C TYR A 604 -16.24 16.15 3.43
N LEU A 605 -15.43 16.14 2.36
CA LEU A 605 -15.55 15.18 1.26
C LEU A 605 -15.36 13.74 1.75
N LYS A 606 -14.44 13.48 2.69
CA LYS A 606 -14.30 12.13 3.29
C LYS A 606 -15.59 11.68 3.99
N TYR A 607 -16.23 12.59 4.73
CA TYR A 607 -17.52 12.32 5.35
C TYR A 607 -18.62 12.09 4.32
N ILE A 608 -18.76 12.95 3.31
CA ILE A 608 -19.72 12.76 2.22
C ILE A 608 -19.52 11.40 1.55
N LYS A 609 -18.29 10.99 1.29
CA LYS A 609 -17.99 9.72 0.62
C LYS A 609 -18.28 8.51 1.50
N PHE A 610 -17.75 8.50 2.72
CA PHE A 610 -17.61 7.28 3.54
C PHE A 610 -18.32 7.34 4.90
N GLY A 611 -18.98 8.45 5.23
CA GLY A 611 -19.78 8.59 6.45
C GLY A 611 -19.00 8.88 7.74
N TYR A 612 -17.69 9.15 7.64
CA TYR A 612 -16.81 9.51 8.75
C TYR A 612 -15.81 10.62 8.38
N GLY A 613 -15.36 11.39 9.35
CA GLY A 613 -14.57 12.61 9.19
C GLY A 613 -13.24 12.60 9.95
N ARG A 614 -12.65 13.79 10.12
CA ARG A 614 -11.35 13.98 10.79
C ARG A 614 -11.40 13.64 12.27
N CYS A 615 -12.53 13.88 12.94
CA CYS A 615 -12.68 13.54 14.35
C CYS A 615 -12.57 12.04 14.59
N THR A 616 -13.17 11.22 13.72
CA THR A 616 -13.03 9.75 13.80
C THR A 616 -11.57 9.30 13.70
N ASP A 617 -10.76 9.88 12.80
CA ASP A 617 -9.33 9.54 12.67
C ASP A 617 -8.56 9.87 13.96
N HIS A 618 -8.72 11.11 14.45
CA HIS A 618 -8.03 11.58 15.66
C HIS A 618 -8.48 10.82 16.91
N ALA A 619 -9.79 10.64 17.10
CA ALA A 619 -10.35 9.89 18.22
C ALA A 619 -9.91 8.41 18.20
N THR A 620 -9.79 7.80 17.01
CA THR A 620 -9.22 6.45 16.89
C THR A 620 -7.79 6.39 17.40
N LYS A 621 -6.94 7.35 17.02
CA LYS A 621 -5.54 7.42 17.51
C LYS A 621 -5.48 7.65 19.02
N ASP A 622 -6.34 8.51 19.58
CA ASP A 622 -6.38 8.77 21.02
C ASP A 622 -6.95 7.62 21.85
N VAL A 623 -7.92 6.87 21.33
CA VAL A 623 -8.40 5.64 21.97
C VAL A 623 -7.30 4.58 22.00
N ARG A 624 -6.60 4.38 20.88
CA ARG A 624 -5.52 3.38 20.79
C ARG A 624 -4.33 3.68 21.71
N SER A 625 -3.99 4.96 21.85
CA SER A 625 -2.91 5.42 22.74
C SER A 625 -3.32 5.48 24.22
N GLY A 626 -4.61 5.30 24.54
CA GLY A 626 -5.12 5.37 25.91
C GLY A 626 -5.36 6.81 26.41
N ASN A 627 -5.25 7.80 25.53
CA ASN A 627 -5.51 9.22 25.83
C ASN A 627 -7.02 9.55 25.88
N MET A 628 -7.88 8.66 25.39
CA MET A 628 -9.32 8.86 25.31
C MET A 628 -10.09 7.55 25.49
N SER A 629 -11.22 7.58 26.19
CA SER A 629 -12.14 6.44 26.23
C SER A 629 -12.95 6.32 24.93
N ARG A 630 -13.38 5.10 24.59
CA ARG A 630 -14.24 4.87 23.43
C ARG A 630 -15.55 5.69 23.50
N ASP A 631 -16.17 5.77 24.67
CA ASP A 631 -17.43 6.51 24.84
C ASP A 631 -17.26 8.01 24.56
N LYS A 632 -16.17 8.59 25.06
CA LYS A 632 -15.84 9.99 24.77
C LYS A 632 -15.54 10.21 23.29
N ALA A 633 -14.87 9.27 22.65
CA ALA A 633 -14.64 9.31 21.21
C ALA A 633 -15.95 9.34 20.42
N ILE A 634 -16.93 8.52 20.78
CA ILE A 634 -18.26 8.48 20.14
C ILE A 634 -18.99 9.82 20.31
N GLU A 635 -18.95 10.42 21.51
CA GLU A 635 -19.54 11.74 21.79
C GLU A 635 -18.95 12.83 20.86
N LEU A 636 -17.61 12.85 20.74
CA LEU A 636 -16.92 13.81 19.89
C LEU A 636 -17.24 13.60 18.41
N ILE A 637 -17.28 12.35 17.93
CA ILE A 637 -17.65 12.04 16.54
C ILE A 637 -19.05 12.57 16.21
N ARG A 638 -20.00 12.38 17.12
CA ARG A 638 -21.37 12.89 16.96
C ARG A 638 -21.40 14.42 16.81
N HIS A 639 -20.53 15.11 17.53
CA HIS A 639 -20.41 16.56 17.48
C HIS A 639 -19.74 17.07 16.18
N TYR A 640 -18.63 16.46 15.76
CA TYR A 640 -17.74 17.05 14.74
C TYR A 640 -17.91 16.51 13.32
N ASP A 641 -18.14 15.20 13.15
CA ASP A 641 -17.94 14.57 11.83
C ASP A 641 -18.96 15.02 10.78
N HIS A 642 -20.15 15.44 11.16
CA HIS A 642 -21.18 15.87 10.20
C HIS A 642 -21.10 17.36 9.83
N VAL A 643 -20.29 18.15 10.55
CA VAL A 643 -20.27 19.60 10.43
C VAL A 643 -19.74 20.01 9.05
N LYS A 644 -20.50 20.86 8.34
CA LYS A 644 -20.03 21.53 7.12
C LYS A 644 -19.12 22.70 7.52
N PRO A 645 -17.86 22.73 7.09
CA PRO A 645 -16.86 23.57 7.73
C PRO A 645 -16.81 24.99 7.13
N LYS A 646 -16.40 25.97 7.93
CA LYS A 646 -16.39 27.40 7.58
C LYS A 646 -15.35 27.76 6.52
N ASP A 647 -14.26 26.98 6.43
CA ASP A 647 -13.18 27.17 5.45
C ASP A 647 -13.62 26.87 4.01
N LEU A 648 -14.74 26.15 3.82
CA LEU A 648 -15.33 25.91 2.49
C LEU A 648 -15.55 27.24 1.76
N LYS A 649 -16.01 28.29 2.46
CA LYS A 649 -16.23 29.61 1.85
C LYS A 649 -14.97 30.14 1.16
N ARG A 650 -13.81 30.06 1.84
CA ARG A 650 -12.53 30.47 1.25
C ARG A 650 -12.20 29.61 0.03
N TRP A 651 -12.42 28.29 0.10
CA TRP A 651 -12.13 27.41 -1.03
C TRP A 651 -12.98 27.72 -2.26
N LEU A 652 -14.28 27.99 -2.06
CA LEU A 652 -15.21 28.41 -3.11
C LEU A 652 -14.78 29.72 -3.75
N GLU A 653 -14.47 30.74 -2.95
CA GLU A 653 -13.94 32.04 -3.43
C GLU A 653 -12.59 31.86 -4.17
N TYR A 654 -11.70 31.02 -3.65
CA TYR A 654 -10.38 30.77 -4.22
C TYR A 654 -10.48 30.10 -5.60
N THR A 655 -11.36 29.12 -5.72
CA THR A 655 -11.54 28.33 -6.95
C THR A 655 -12.52 28.94 -7.95
N GLY A 656 -13.37 29.88 -7.51
CA GLY A 656 -14.45 30.47 -8.30
C GLY A 656 -15.63 29.51 -8.50
N MET A 657 -15.83 28.56 -7.59
CA MET A 657 -16.92 27.58 -7.62
C MET A 657 -18.03 28.02 -6.67
N THR A 658 -19.29 27.77 -7.02
CA THR A 658 -20.43 27.99 -6.13
C THR A 658 -20.60 26.82 -5.15
N GLU A 659 -21.25 27.07 -4.02
CA GLU A 659 -21.51 26.02 -3.02
C GLU A 659 -22.44 24.91 -3.58
N GLU A 660 -23.41 25.30 -4.41
CA GLU A 660 -24.31 24.35 -5.09
C GLU A 660 -23.54 23.43 -6.04
N GLU A 661 -22.63 23.98 -6.86
CA GLU A 661 -21.77 23.17 -7.73
C GLU A 661 -20.90 22.20 -6.91
N PHE A 662 -20.32 22.68 -5.80
CA PHE A 662 -19.51 21.85 -4.92
C PHE A 662 -20.32 20.68 -4.34
N ASP A 663 -21.50 20.95 -3.78
CA ASP A 663 -22.35 19.94 -3.14
C ASP A 663 -22.83 18.91 -4.18
N ASN A 664 -23.29 19.38 -5.34
CA ASN A 664 -23.76 18.53 -6.43
C ASN A 664 -22.66 17.58 -6.94
N ILE A 665 -21.43 18.07 -7.13
CA ILE A 665 -20.30 17.22 -7.53
C ILE A 665 -19.95 16.23 -6.41
N SER A 666 -19.88 16.71 -5.17
CA SER A 666 -19.52 15.90 -4.00
C SER A 666 -20.49 14.73 -3.80
N ASP A 667 -21.79 14.97 -3.98
CA ASP A 667 -22.84 13.96 -3.85
C ASP A 667 -22.71 12.83 -4.88
N THR A 668 -22.02 13.05 -6.02
CA THR A 668 -21.77 11.98 -6.99
C THR A 668 -20.82 10.89 -6.48
N PHE A 669 -20.08 11.16 -5.40
CA PHE A 669 -19.09 10.28 -4.79
C PHE A 669 -19.56 9.56 -3.53
N ARG A 670 -20.81 9.74 -3.10
CA ARG A 670 -21.35 9.01 -1.94
C ARG A 670 -21.31 7.50 -2.19
N ASP A 671 -20.69 6.78 -1.26
CA ASP A 671 -20.66 5.33 -1.29
C ASP A 671 -22.04 4.78 -0.92
N THR A 672 -22.66 4.03 -1.85
CA THR A 672 -24.01 3.47 -1.67
C THR A 672 -24.07 2.37 -0.60
N ARG A 673 -22.92 1.89 -0.12
CA ARG A 673 -22.83 0.97 1.03
C ARG A 673 -22.98 1.70 2.37
N VAL A 674 -22.79 3.03 2.37
CA VAL A 674 -22.90 3.88 3.57
C VAL A 674 -24.17 4.72 3.53
N TRP A 675 -24.47 5.29 2.36
CA TRP A 675 -25.49 6.31 2.19
C TRP A 675 -26.69 5.81 1.42
N TRP A 676 -27.88 6.12 1.92
CA TRP A 676 -29.13 6.07 1.17
C TRP A 676 -29.84 7.42 1.23
N LYS A 677 -30.81 7.65 0.35
CA LYS A 677 -31.57 8.89 0.29
C LYS A 677 -33.05 8.60 0.47
N ASP A 678 -33.68 9.27 1.43
CA ASP A 678 -35.13 9.26 1.63
C ASP A 678 -35.71 10.67 1.40
N LYS A 679 -37.00 10.86 1.73
CA LYS A 679 -37.71 12.15 1.58
C LYS A 679 -37.09 13.30 2.38
N ASP A 680 -36.36 12.99 3.45
CA ASP A 680 -35.74 13.95 4.37
C ASP A 680 -34.24 14.14 4.05
N GLY A 681 -33.76 13.56 2.95
CA GLY A 681 -32.39 13.71 2.44
C GLY A 681 -31.50 12.49 2.62
N TRP A 682 -30.20 12.72 2.68
CA TRP A 682 -29.20 11.66 2.85
C TRP A 682 -29.21 11.10 4.27
N LYS A 683 -29.20 9.77 4.38
CA LYS A 683 -29.15 9.02 5.63
C LYS A 683 -28.00 8.03 5.61
N LYS A 684 -27.48 7.71 6.79
CA LYS A 684 -26.46 6.68 7.03
C LYS A 684 -26.69 6.04 8.41
N ARG A 685 -26.11 4.86 8.63
CA ARG A 685 -25.96 4.30 9.98
C ARG A 685 -24.80 4.99 10.71
N ASN A 686 -24.93 5.15 12.02
CA ASN A 686 -23.91 5.71 12.89
C ASN A 686 -23.48 4.70 13.94
N ILE A 687 -22.27 4.90 14.48
CA ILE A 687 -21.71 4.05 15.53
C ILE A 687 -22.55 4.00 16.82
N TRP A 688 -23.41 5.00 17.06
CA TRP A 688 -24.32 5.03 18.21
C TRP A 688 -25.71 4.44 17.91
N ASP A 689 -25.99 4.10 16.65
CA ASP A 689 -27.26 3.47 16.27
C ASP A 689 -27.25 1.96 16.59
N ASP A 690 -26.06 1.35 16.69
CA ASP A 690 -25.85 -0.07 17.03
C ASP A 690 -25.85 -0.33 18.55
N ALA A 691 -25.97 0.72 19.37
CA ALA A 691 -25.96 0.64 20.84
C ALA A 691 -27.39 0.59 21.46
N ALA A 692 -28.44 0.44 20.65
CA ALA A 692 -29.84 0.43 21.05
C ALA A 692 -30.48 -0.96 20.98
#